data_AF-A0A2Y9BEY2-F1
#
_entry.id   AF-A0A2Y9BEY2-F1
#
_cell.length_a   1.000
_cell.length_b   1.000
_cell.length_c   1.000
_cell.angle_alpha   90.00
_cell.angle_beta   90.00
_cell.angle_gamma   90.00
#
_symmetry.space_group_name_H-M   'P 1'
#
loop_
_entity.id
_entity.type
_entity.pdbx_description
1 polymer ?
#
loop_
_entity_poly.entity_id
_entity_poly.type
_entity_poly.pdbx_seq_one_letter_code
_entity_poly.pdbx_strand_id
1 'polypeptide(L)'
;MQINTYVKKHTRNRLFSMLLSLCLLCGMLPLGTVVLAASDADVWDGSTASGFTDGDGTEGSPYLISTAAQLAYLRDQVNSGETYTGMHFQLTNDLDLDDRLWEPIAGNTGIFSGSFDGQNHMISNYSINGKEDNKTFYDQGLFGSYNGVYLKNLTISNVRITDTANASTAYYVGAMVGYLYDNTKVENCHVKGVEITVGCFDAGGLIGIVVSNGNEQVTGGGLFDCTAEDILIEPDSVVTKAPNSGGLVGALSAIKDGDAYTLDNCSASGFITTNLIVSWDGSDGGGIGGLAGFMTGGGYDSNTGIVTKNKEFLISNCHADVTITAPNLGVVGGLFGEATALTLENCSASGAVSGTWSIGGLVGAAPGSVLRNCSATGDVTASDWQSGGLVGYGPKSTLESCFATGNVTCTANGKSRIGGLLGNGYSATATDCFALGDVEGQVGEVGGLVGWVTNDDEDRTGGTFTNCFAFGRVHENESDNEDFAKPLINGMWDASSDDHATAVNCYYNAERSGREDSNGTNKSLEEFKDGTVSNLLGDGFVTRTEFPHPVLSSMYQSNLATLKNLCYSVNGSEPIPVPEFKTGIDTYSILLPRETPRDAVLTLTGICMETGAAIIGTTDATLVNGASNFLSPATITVKAQDGTDEKTYMVHFLTERIESNMKDASISGITADETFIQNEMPSFTAVGPGMDNDNPAIGDERYRPVSWKIDDGNVLSGMWNAAPFTSGIDLSKLSLGKHILNIQYGWEQFGEILENGESTGEYGWMSLDSDLPEELIKTVPFTIVPVVTYTLTFDTDGGTPVPSAQTLEAGAKPATVSNPAKKGYSFSGWYNDTAKVNLSDFTMPEHDVVLKAKWEKKPATPSQPTKPSQPGKPDVSSTVQTGDSSPVWPFWVALTSLFGIGLMISFRKRQS
;
A
#
# COMPACT_ATOMS: atom_id res chain seq x y z
N MET A 1 30.87 21.91 -36.99
CA MET A 1 31.32 20.49 -37.09
C MET A 1 31.75 20.06 -35.69
N GLN A 2 31.57 18.79 -35.31
CA GLN A 2 31.56 18.32 -33.90
C GLN A 2 30.40 18.86 -33.03
N ILE A 3 29.16 18.54 -33.41
CA ILE A 3 28.00 18.48 -32.50
C ILE A 3 27.30 17.14 -32.74
N ASN A 4 27.99 16.02 -32.44
CA ASN A 4 27.45 14.68 -32.75
C ASN A 4 28.06 13.55 -31.88
N THR A 5 28.33 13.83 -30.60
CA THR A 5 28.95 12.86 -29.68
C THR A 5 28.24 12.75 -28.32
N TYR A 6 27.33 13.67 -27.98
CA TYR A 6 26.66 13.67 -26.67
C TYR A 6 25.43 12.74 -26.62
N VAL A 7 24.64 12.70 -27.70
CA VAL A 7 23.37 11.93 -27.79
C VAL A 7 23.57 10.40 -27.70
N LYS A 8 24.77 9.89 -28.01
CA LYS A 8 25.05 8.44 -28.03
C LYS A 8 25.44 7.81 -26.69
N LYS A 9 25.43 8.55 -25.57
CA LYS A 9 25.77 7.99 -24.24
C LYS A 9 24.57 7.66 -23.35
N HIS A 10 23.45 8.40 -23.43
CA HIS A 10 22.28 8.16 -22.57
C HIS A 10 21.35 7.02 -23.01
N THR A 11 21.28 6.72 -24.31
CA THR A 11 20.48 5.60 -24.83
C THR A 11 20.96 4.21 -24.40
N ARG A 12 22.17 4.09 -23.82
CA ARG A 12 22.73 2.80 -23.38
C ARG A 12 22.47 2.44 -21.91
N ASN A 13 21.93 3.36 -21.10
CA ASN A 13 21.59 3.08 -19.71
C ASN A 13 20.12 2.66 -19.54
N ARG A 14 19.18 3.19 -20.35
CA ARG A 14 17.76 2.79 -20.30
C ARG A 14 17.55 1.29 -20.62
N LEU A 15 18.40 0.70 -21.45
CA LEU A 15 18.32 -0.72 -21.87
C LEU A 15 18.94 -1.73 -20.89
N PHE A 16 19.69 -1.30 -19.87
CA PHE A 16 20.22 -2.22 -18.85
C PHE A 16 19.27 -2.36 -17.64
N SER A 17 18.41 -1.36 -17.40
CA SER A 17 17.35 -1.43 -16.37
C SER A 17 16.29 -2.50 -16.72
N MET A 18 15.94 -2.62 -18.00
CA MET A 18 14.90 -3.57 -18.48
C MET A 18 15.39 -5.02 -18.68
N LEU A 19 16.68 -5.32 -18.49
CA LEU A 19 17.26 -6.64 -18.84
C LEU A 19 17.89 -7.41 -17.68
N LEU A 20 17.71 -6.95 -16.43
CA LEU A 20 17.98 -7.78 -15.23
C LEU A 20 16.69 -8.44 -14.68
N SER A 21 15.50 -8.05 -15.17
CA SER A 21 14.21 -8.54 -14.65
C SER A 21 13.63 -9.76 -15.40
N LEU A 22 14.21 -10.18 -16.53
CA LEU A 22 13.61 -11.24 -17.36
C LEU A 22 14.61 -12.08 -18.18
N CYS A 23 15.39 -12.96 -17.53
CA CYS A 23 16.01 -14.11 -18.21
C CYS A 23 16.45 -15.26 -17.27
N LEU A 24 15.50 -16.08 -16.81
CA LEU A 24 15.74 -17.53 -16.70
C LEU A 24 14.44 -18.32 -16.87
N LEU A 25 14.01 -18.41 -18.12
CA LEU A 25 12.75 -19.03 -18.55
C LEU A 25 12.99 -20.52 -18.86
N CYS A 26 12.52 -21.43 -18.00
CA CYS A 26 12.33 -22.86 -18.26
C CYS A 26 11.69 -23.56 -17.02
N GLY A 27 10.48 -24.12 -17.04
CA GLY A 27 9.42 -24.09 -18.06
C GLY A 27 8.37 -25.19 -17.85
N MET A 28 7.28 -25.12 -18.62
CA MET A 28 6.26 -26.16 -18.87
C MET A 28 5.20 -26.50 -17.80
N LEU A 29 4.00 -25.96 -18.07
CA LEU A 29 2.69 -26.63 -18.04
C LEU A 29 1.93 -26.73 -16.69
N PRO A 30 0.58 -26.84 -16.73
CA PRO A 30 -0.26 -25.99 -15.87
C PRO A 30 -1.07 -26.74 -14.80
N LEU A 31 -1.50 -26.01 -13.76
CA LEU A 31 -2.67 -26.34 -12.94
C LEU A 31 -3.13 -25.14 -12.10
N GLY A 32 -4.41 -24.76 -12.23
CA GLY A 32 -5.23 -24.28 -11.10
C GLY A 32 -4.92 -22.92 -10.45
N THR A 33 -4.72 -21.84 -11.20
CA THR A 33 -4.86 -20.48 -10.62
C THR A 33 -6.29 -20.26 -10.11
N VAL A 34 -6.45 -20.01 -8.81
CA VAL A 34 -7.68 -19.38 -8.30
C VAL A 34 -7.63 -17.91 -8.71
N VAL A 35 -8.28 -17.60 -9.82
CA VAL A 35 -8.47 -16.24 -10.29
C VAL A 35 -9.42 -15.54 -9.32
N LEU A 36 -8.87 -14.70 -8.45
CA LEU A 36 -9.58 -13.47 -8.09
C LEU A 36 -9.71 -12.70 -9.41
N ALA A 37 -10.93 -12.60 -9.92
CA ALA A 37 -11.18 -11.77 -11.07
C ALA A 37 -10.96 -10.31 -10.65
N ALA A 38 -9.85 -9.73 -11.08
CA ALA A 38 -9.98 -8.40 -11.65
C ALA A 38 -11.11 -8.48 -12.66
N SER A 39 -12.08 -7.58 -12.59
CA SER A 39 -12.98 -7.39 -13.72
C SER A 39 -12.11 -7.05 -14.92
N ASP A 40 -12.17 -7.85 -15.99
CA ASP A 40 -11.50 -7.51 -17.23
C ASP A 40 -12.04 -6.13 -17.65
N ALA A 41 -11.15 -5.12 -17.59
CA ALA A 41 -11.52 -3.76 -17.96
C ALA A 41 -12.01 -3.78 -19.42
N ASP A 42 -13.08 -3.05 -19.71
CA ASP A 42 -13.63 -3.08 -21.07
C ASP A 42 -12.67 -2.34 -22.02
N VAL A 43 -11.90 -3.13 -22.77
CA VAL A 43 -10.86 -2.65 -23.67
C VAL A 43 -11.49 -2.09 -24.94
N TRP A 44 -11.33 -0.79 -25.15
CA TRP A 44 -11.99 -0.06 -26.22
C TRP A 44 -11.47 -0.50 -27.60
N ASP A 45 -12.33 -1.06 -28.45
CA ASP A 45 -11.99 -1.37 -29.84
C ASP A 45 -11.99 -0.14 -30.78
N GLY A 46 -12.35 1.04 -30.25
CA GLY A 46 -12.56 2.26 -31.02
C GLY A 46 -14.01 2.47 -31.48
N SER A 47 -14.94 1.59 -31.14
CA SER A 47 -16.36 1.70 -31.53
C SER A 47 -17.19 2.60 -30.61
N THR A 48 -18.37 2.98 -31.09
CA THR A 48 -19.40 3.69 -30.32
C THR A 48 -20.63 2.77 -30.20
N ALA A 49 -21.17 2.62 -28.99
CA ALA A 49 -22.39 1.85 -28.73
C ALA A 49 -23.63 2.52 -29.35
N SER A 50 -24.73 1.78 -29.49
CA SER A 50 -26.00 2.35 -29.99
C SER A 50 -26.84 3.07 -28.92
N GLY A 51 -26.33 3.18 -27.69
CA GLY A 51 -27.02 3.74 -26.53
C GLY A 51 -26.60 3.09 -25.21
N PHE A 52 -27.04 3.66 -24.09
CA PHE A 52 -26.97 3.03 -22.78
C PHE A 52 -27.94 1.83 -22.73
N THR A 53 -27.52 0.73 -22.09
CA THR A 53 -28.30 -0.52 -22.07
C THR A 53 -29.16 -0.70 -20.83
N ASP A 54 -28.91 0.09 -19.79
CA ASP A 54 -29.66 0.08 -18.53
C ASP A 54 -29.62 1.47 -17.87
N GLY A 55 -30.56 1.73 -16.96
CA GLY A 55 -30.83 3.05 -16.39
C GLY A 55 -31.75 3.93 -17.24
N ASP A 56 -32.39 4.91 -16.62
CA ASP A 56 -33.23 5.92 -17.28
C ASP A 56 -32.67 7.35 -17.17
N GLY A 57 -31.60 7.52 -16.39
CA GLY A 57 -30.90 8.79 -16.17
C GLY A 57 -31.34 9.52 -14.89
N THR A 58 -32.32 9.01 -14.14
CA THR A 58 -32.70 9.60 -12.85
C THR A 58 -31.73 9.24 -11.72
N GLU A 59 -31.72 10.03 -10.64
CA GLU A 59 -30.89 9.78 -9.45
C GLU A 59 -31.05 8.36 -8.87
N GLY A 60 -32.28 7.81 -8.92
CA GLY A 60 -32.59 6.46 -8.44
C GLY A 60 -32.40 5.34 -9.48
N SER A 61 -32.01 5.67 -10.71
CA SER A 61 -31.81 4.73 -11.83
C SER A 61 -30.86 5.33 -12.89
N PRO A 62 -29.61 5.67 -12.51
CA PRO A 62 -28.66 6.37 -13.38
C PRO A 62 -28.32 5.55 -14.63
N TYR A 63 -27.93 6.21 -15.72
CA TYR A 63 -27.43 5.51 -16.91
C TYR A 63 -26.17 4.73 -16.56
N LEU A 64 -26.22 3.40 -16.74
CA LEU A 64 -25.11 2.52 -16.43
C LEU A 64 -24.16 2.44 -17.62
N ILE A 65 -22.88 2.70 -17.36
CA ILE A 65 -21.77 2.54 -18.30
C ILE A 65 -20.95 1.35 -17.81
N SER A 66 -20.97 0.27 -18.59
CA SER A 66 -20.17 -0.96 -18.36
C SER A 66 -19.10 -1.17 -19.43
N THR A 67 -19.07 -0.33 -20.46
CA THR A 67 -18.18 -0.45 -21.63
C THR A 67 -17.65 0.90 -22.11
N ALA A 68 -16.43 0.90 -22.65
CA ALA A 68 -15.82 2.08 -23.26
C ALA A 68 -16.60 2.54 -24.50
N ALA A 69 -17.26 1.62 -25.21
CA ALA A 69 -18.16 1.95 -26.30
C ALA A 69 -19.40 2.77 -25.84
N GLN A 70 -19.87 2.60 -24.60
CA GLN A 70 -20.94 3.43 -24.02
C GLN A 70 -20.42 4.80 -23.54
N LEU A 71 -19.19 4.88 -23.05
CA LEU A 71 -18.52 6.15 -22.77
C LEU A 71 -18.29 6.96 -24.07
N ALA A 72 -17.90 6.29 -25.15
CA ALA A 72 -17.85 6.85 -26.51
C ALA A 72 -19.23 7.29 -27.01
N TYR A 73 -20.32 6.60 -26.66
CA TYR A 73 -21.67 7.05 -26.97
C TYR A 73 -22.03 8.34 -26.22
N LEU A 74 -21.71 8.44 -24.93
CA LEU A 74 -21.89 9.68 -24.16
C LEU A 74 -21.15 10.86 -24.81
N ARG A 75 -19.86 10.67 -25.14
CA ARG A 75 -19.04 11.64 -25.90
C ARG A 75 -19.74 12.08 -27.19
N ASP A 76 -20.18 11.14 -28.01
CA ASP A 76 -20.75 11.42 -29.33
C ASP A 76 -22.12 12.13 -29.24
N GLN A 77 -22.92 11.87 -28.20
CA GLN A 77 -24.16 12.63 -27.95
C GLN A 77 -23.88 14.05 -27.44
N VAL A 78 -22.97 14.22 -26.48
CA VAL A 78 -22.62 15.54 -25.93
C VAL A 78 -21.99 16.44 -27.00
N ASN A 79 -21.06 15.90 -27.80
CA ASN A 79 -20.43 16.62 -28.90
C ASN A 79 -21.40 16.87 -30.08
N SER A 80 -22.57 16.22 -30.09
CA SER A 80 -23.69 16.53 -31.00
C SER A 80 -24.67 17.59 -30.44
N GLY A 81 -24.54 17.99 -29.17
CA GLY A 81 -25.30 19.07 -28.54
C GLY A 81 -26.18 18.69 -27.33
N GLU A 82 -26.19 17.43 -26.90
CA GLU A 82 -26.95 17.00 -25.72
C GLU A 82 -26.23 17.39 -24.42
N THR A 83 -26.91 18.10 -23.50
CA THR A 83 -26.28 18.56 -22.24
C THR A 83 -26.42 17.58 -21.09
N TYR A 84 -27.41 16.67 -21.14
CA TYR A 84 -27.78 15.78 -20.03
C TYR A 84 -28.04 16.48 -18.68
N THR A 85 -28.46 17.75 -18.70
CA THR A 85 -28.72 18.56 -17.50
C THR A 85 -29.66 17.86 -16.52
N GLY A 86 -29.16 17.56 -15.32
CA GLY A 86 -29.94 16.89 -14.26
C GLY A 86 -30.13 15.38 -14.44
N MET A 87 -29.38 14.76 -15.38
CA MET A 87 -29.29 13.31 -15.52
C MET A 87 -28.07 12.76 -14.77
N HIS A 88 -28.13 11.51 -14.37
CA HIS A 88 -27.12 10.83 -13.57
C HIS A 88 -26.50 9.65 -14.34
N PHE A 89 -25.19 9.48 -14.18
CA PHE A 89 -24.38 8.45 -14.84
C PHE A 89 -23.56 7.70 -13.80
N GLN A 90 -23.39 6.39 -14.02
CA GLN A 90 -22.65 5.54 -13.11
C GLN A 90 -21.76 4.55 -13.88
N LEU A 91 -20.49 4.43 -13.49
CA LEU A 91 -19.65 3.31 -13.94
C LEU A 91 -20.07 2.01 -13.24
N THR A 92 -19.81 0.89 -13.92
CA THR A 92 -20.05 -0.48 -13.44
C THR A 92 -18.96 -1.48 -13.85
N ASN A 93 -17.92 -1.00 -14.54
CA ASN A 93 -16.68 -1.71 -14.83
C ASN A 93 -15.55 -0.69 -14.96
N ASP A 94 -14.31 -1.14 -14.82
CA ASP A 94 -13.13 -0.37 -15.26
C ASP A 94 -13.10 -0.33 -16.79
N LEU A 95 -12.62 0.78 -17.37
CA LEU A 95 -12.60 1.01 -18.81
C LEU A 95 -11.17 1.31 -19.29
N ASP A 96 -10.68 0.52 -20.24
CA ASP A 96 -9.33 0.67 -20.80
C ASP A 96 -9.45 1.22 -22.23
N LEU A 97 -8.90 2.40 -22.51
CA LEU A 97 -8.99 3.04 -23.82
C LEU A 97 -7.84 2.64 -24.78
N ASP A 98 -6.99 1.68 -24.39
CA ASP A 98 -5.97 0.98 -25.22
C ASP A 98 -5.06 1.94 -26.00
N ASP A 99 -4.53 2.94 -25.28
CA ASP A 99 -3.63 4.02 -25.72
C ASP A 99 -4.16 4.84 -26.93
N ARG A 100 -5.48 4.87 -27.15
CA ARG A 100 -6.09 5.55 -28.31
C ARG A 100 -6.16 7.06 -28.16
N LEU A 101 -6.31 7.73 -29.31
CA LEU A 101 -6.72 9.13 -29.35
C LEU A 101 -8.16 9.26 -28.82
N TRP A 102 -8.32 10.11 -27.81
CA TRP A 102 -9.61 10.49 -27.23
C TRP A 102 -10.00 11.90 -27.67
N GLU A 103 -11.25 12.06 -28.10
CA GLU A 103 -11.89 13.35 -28.31
C GLU A 103 -12.67 13.70 -27.03
N PRO A 104 -12.37 14.82 -26.33
CA PRO A 104 -13.00 15.11 -25.04
C PRO A 104 -14.52 15.25 -25.12
N ILE A 105 -15.21 14.82 -24.06
CA ILE A 105 -16.65 15.02 -23.88
C ILE A 105 -16.89 16.52 -23.65
N ALA A 106 -17.52 17.23 -24.60
CA ALA A 106 -17.61 18.69 -24.66
C ALA A 106 -16.24 19.42 -24.83
N GLY A 107 -15.34 18.91 -25.68
CA GLY A 107 -13.98 19.49 -25.87
C GLY A 107 -13.86 20.75 -26.75
N ASN A 108 -14.92 21.17 -27.43
CA ASN A 108 -14.87 22.27 -28.42
C ASN A 108 -16.18 23.06 -28.47
N THR A 109 -17.31 22.35 -28.46
CA THR A 109 -18.66 22.93 -28.40
C THR A 109 -19.57 22.07 -27.54
N GLY A 110 -20.41 22.71 -26.74
CA GLY A 110 -21.30 22.04 -25.77
C GLY A 110 -20.79 22.16 -24.34
N ILE A 111 -21.56 21.60 -23.40
CA ILE A 111 -21.26 21.46 -21.97
C ILE A 111 -21.86 20.12 -21.55
N PHE A 112 -21.14 19.35 -20.74
CA PHE A 112 -21.73 18.20 -20.05
C PHE A 112 -22.27 18.62 -18.67
N SER A 113 -23.59 18.51 -18.48
CA SER A 113 -24.31 18.83 -17.23
C SER A 113 -25.00 17.61 -16.59
N GLY A 114 -24.59 16.41 -16.98
CA GLY A 114 -24.88 15.20 -16.20
C GLY A 114 -24.01 15.15 -14.93
N SER A 115 -24.46 14.40 -13.93
CA SER A 115 -23.69 14.13 -12.71
C SER A 115 -23.13 12.71 -12.77
N PHE A 116 -21.83 12.55 -12.50
CA PHE A 116 -21.08 11.33 -12.84
C PHE A 116 -20.49 10.68 -11.58
N ASP A 117 -20.81 9.41 -11.37
CA ASP A 117 -20.30 8.59 -10.26
C ASP A 117 -19.44 7.45 -10.82
N GLY A 118 -18.13 7.51 -10.58
CA GLY A 118 -17.21 6.45 -10.98
C GLY A 118 -17.32 5.18 -10.13
N GLN A 119 -17.99 5.21 -8.96
CA GLN A 119 -18.10 4.06 -8.04
C GLN A 119 -16.76 3.40 -7.63
N ASN A 120 -15.66 4.15 -7.71
CA ASN A 120 -14.26 3.78 -7.53
C ASN A 120 -13.64 2.98 -8.69
N HIS A 121 -14.29 2.96 -9.86
CA HIS A 121 -13.73 2.41 -11.09
C HIS A 121 -12.67 3.33 -11.72
N MET A 122 -11.86 2.72 -12.59
CA MET A 122 -10.81 3.39 -13.36
C MET A 122 -11.21 3.62 -14.82
N ILE A 123 -10.78 4.75 -15.39
CA ILE A 123 -10.71 4.97 -16.85
C ILE A 123 -9.24 5.20 -17.22
N SER A 124 -8.65 4.33 -18.05
CA SER A 124 -7.19 4.33 -18.30
C SER A 124 -6.79 4.43 -19.76
N ASN A 125 -5.50 4.70 -19.99
CA ASN A 125 -4.77 4.50 -21.25
C ASN A 125 -5.36 5.27 -22.44
N TYR A 126 -5.32 6.60 -22.40
CA TYR A 126 -5.70 7.43 -23.55
C TYR A 126 -4.75 8.61 -23.78
N SER A 127 -4.71 9.06 -25.03
CA SER A 127 -3.97 10.24 -25.46
C SER A 127 -4.90 11.29 -26.06
N ILE A 128 -4.60 12.57 -25.87
CA ILE A 128 -5.25 13.68 -26.56
C ILE A 128 -4.18 14.36 -27.42
N ASN A 129 -4.41 14.45 -28.73
CA ASN A 129 -3.51 15.07 -29.69
C ASN A 129 -4.31 15.78 -30.79
N GLY A 130 -4.59 17.07 -30.60
CA GLY A 130 -5.42 17.84 -31.53
C GLY A 130 -4.80 17.95 -32.93
N LYS A 131 -3.47 17.90 -33.03
CA LYS A 131 -2.75 18.03 -34.30
C LYS A 131 -2.79 16.77 -35.16
N GLU A 132 -2.66 15.58 -34.57
CA GLU A 132 -2.80 14.32 -35.30
C GLU A 132 -4.24 14.09 -35.77
N ASP A 133 -5.23 14.48 -34.96
CA ASP A 133 -6.66 14.44 -35.31
C ASP A 133 -7.08 15.57 -36.29
N ASN A 134 -6.22 16.57 -36.53
CA ASN A 134 -6.53 17.81 -37.26
C ASN A 134 -7.79 18.52 -36.69
N LYS A 135 -7.89 18.57 -35.36
CA LYS A 135 -8.96 19.21 -34.58
C LYS A 135 -8.39 20.31 -33.67
N THR A 136 -9.28 21.18 -33.21
CA THR A 136 -9.00 22.13 -32.11
C THR A 136 -9.98 21.80 -30.99
N PHE A 137 -9.45 21.43 -29.84
CA PHE A 137 -10.19 21.27 -28.58
C PHE A 137 -9.79 22.45 -27.70
N TYR A 138 -10.72 23.28 -27.23
CA TYR A 138 -10.40 24.38 -26.31
C TYR A 138 -10.27 23.88 -24.87
N ASP A 139 -11.07 22.87 -24.52
CA ASP A 139 -11.09 22.26 -23.18
C ASP A 139 -10.63 20.81 -23.33
N GLN A 140 -9.53 20.43 -22.68
CA GLN A 140 -8.88 19.12 -22.85
C GLN A 140 -8.86 18.33 -21.54
N GLY A 141 -9.33 17.07 -21.64
CA GLY A 141 -9.40 16.07 -20.58
C GLY A 141 -10.27 14.90 -21.05
N LEU A 142 -10.61 13.97 -20.15
CA LEU A 142 -11.69 13.02 -20.40
C LEU A 142 -12.99 13.79 -20.73
N PHE A 143 -13.30 14.78 -19.90
CA PHE A 143 -14.26 15.85 -20.17
C PHE A 143 -13.52 17.13 -20.58
N GLY A 144 -14.10 17.86 -21.54
CA GLY A 144 -13.75 19.25 -21.82
C GLY A 144 -14.45 20.16 -20.81
N SER A 145 -15.64 20.65 -21.17
CA SER A 145 -16.44 21.53 -20.30
C SER A 145 -17.47 20.77 -19.45
N TYR A 146 -17.35 20.85 -18.11
CA TYR A 146 -18.16 20.11 -17.13
C TYR A 146 -18.93 21.03 -16.17
N ASN A 147 -20.25 20.86 -16.11
CA ASN A 147 -21.19 21.61 -15.26
C ASN A 147 -22.28 20.68 -14.70
N GLY A 148 -21.88 19.55 -14.11
CA GLY A 148 -22.76 18.65 -13.36
C GLY A 148 -22.95 19.08 -11.90
N VAL A 149 -23.82 18.38 -11.16
CA VAL A 149 -23.96 18.61 -9.70
C VAL A 149 -22.75 18.03 -8.96
N TYR A 150 -22.33 16.82 -9.36
CA TYR A 150 -21.14 16.17 -8.82
C TYR A 150 -20.33 15.47 -9.92
N LEU A 151 -19.04 15.26 -9.62
CA LEU A 151 -18.12 14.34 -10.29
C LEU A 151 -17.33 13.62 -9.19
N LYS A 152 -17.52 12.32 -9.01
CA LYS A 152 -16.98 11.64 -7.82
C LYS A 152 -16.57 10.19 -8.03
N ASN A 153 -15.79 9.66 -7.10
CA ASN A 153 -15.40 8.26 -7.01
C ASN A 153 -14.72 7.74 -8.30
N LEU A 154 -13.88 8.53 -8.96
CA LEU A 154 -13.33 8.21 -10.28
C LEU A 154 -11.80 8.27 -10.27
N THR A 155 -11.15 7.20 -10.73
CA THR A 155 -9.70 7.20 -11.00
C THR A 155 -9.45 7.31 -12.50
N ILE A 156 -8.49 8.14 -12.89
CA ILE A 156 -7.97 8.23 -14.25
C ILE A 156 -6.47 7.89 -14.25
N SER A 157 -6.02 7.07 -15.21
CA SER A 157 -4.66 6.50 -15.17
C SER A 157 -3.99 6.44 -16.55
N ASN A 158 -2.69 6.71 -16.64
CA ASN A 158 -1.89 6.72 -17.88
C ASN A 158 -2.52 7.60 -18.98
N VAL A 159 -2.33 8.91 -18.85
CA VAL A 159 -2.90 9.92 -19.75
C VAL A 159 -1.80 10.79 -20.36
N ARG A 160 -1.86 11.01 -21.68
CA ARG A 160 -0.93 11.90 -22.41
C ARG A 160 -1.69 12.98 -23.17
N ILE A 161 -1.46 14.25 -22.87
CA ILE A 161 -2.07 15.38 -23.59
C ILE A 161 -0.97 16.17 -24.31
N THR A 162 -1.07 16.28 -25.63
CA THR A 162 0.00 16.77 -26.52
C THR A 162 -0.51 17.65 -27.67
N ASP A 163 0.34 18.58 -28.11
CA ASP A 163 0.32 19.33 -29.39
C ASP A 163 -1.06 19.64 -30.02
N THR A 164 -1.56 20.87 -29.80
CA THR A 164 -2.81 21.37 -30.37
C THR A 164 -2.57 22.23 -31.62
N ALA A 165 -3.46 22.10 -32.61
CA ALA A 165 -3.19 22.57 -33.98
C ALA A 165 -3.05 24.10 -34.17
N ASN A 166 -3.43 24.94 -33.20
CA ASN A 166 -3.33 26.41 -33.30
C ASN A 166 -3.04 27.08 -31.95
N ALA A 167 -1.78 27.30 -31.61
CA ALA A 167 -1.31 27.96 -30.38
C ALA A 167 -1.76 29.43 -30.13
N SER A 168 -2.77 29.92 -30.87
CA SER A 168 -3.32 31.27 -30.80
C SER A 168 -4.72 31.36 -30.17
N THR A 169 -5.35 30.24 -29.79
CA THR A 169 -6.73 30.22 -29.26
C THR A 169 -6.90 29.19 -28.14
N ALA A 170 -6.82 29.67 -26.90
CA ALA A 170 -7.25 29.07 -25.62
C ALA A 170 -7.19 27.53 -25.48
N TYR A 171 -6.36 27.06 -24.55
CA TYR A 171 -6.36 25.68 -24.09
C TYR A 171 -6.38 25.64 -22.56
N TYR A 172 -7.43 25.07 -21.98
CA TYR A 172 -7.50 24.67 -20.57
C TYR A 172 -7.36 23.15 -20.49
N VAL A 173 -6.49 22.64 -19.62
CA VAL A 173 -6.00 21.26 -19.73
C VAL A 173 -5.92 20.57 -18.37
N GLY A 174 -6.68 19.50 -18.18
CA GLY A 174 -6.52 18.58 -17.05
C GLY A 174 -6.97 17.18 -17.42
N ALA A 175 -6.35 16.14 -16.88
CA ALA A 175 -6.67 14.78 -17.33
C ALA A 175 -8.14 14.43 -17.08
N MET A 176 -8.75 14.87 -15.97
CA MET A 176 -10.17 14.62 -15.73
C MET A 176 -11.07 15.63 -16.44
N VAL A 177 -10.79 16.93 -16.29
CA VAL A 177 -11.63 18.02 -16.83
C VAL A 177 -10.77 19.16 -17.38
N GLY A 178 -11.06 19.65 -18.59
CA GLY A 178 -10.44 20.87 -19.11
C GLY A 178 -10.95 22.14 -18.41
N TYR A 179 -12.28 22.33 -18.42
CA TYR A 179 -12.98 23.47 -17.83
C TYR A 179 -14.08 22.98 -16.88
N LEU A 180 -13.96 23.28 -15.59
CA LEU A 180 -14.95 22.96 -14.57
C LEU A 180 -15.70 24.22 -14.12
N TYR A 181 -17.01 24.10 -13.88
CA TYR A 181 -17.79 25.18 -13.28
C TYR A 181 -17.84 25.09 -11.73
N ASP A 182 -17.76 26.25 -11.07
CA ASP A 182 -17.63 26.41 -9.62
C ASP A 182 -18.75 25.82 -8.75
N ASN A 183 -19.91 25.51 -9.34
CA ASN A 183 -21.02 24.85 -8.66
C ASN A 183 -20.93 23.32 -8.61
N THR A 184 -19.97 22.69 -9.30
CA THR A 184 -19.77 21.23 -9.24
C THR A 184 -19.00 20.84 -7.97
N LYS A 185 -19.47 19.82 -7.25
CA LYS A 185 -18.67 19.14 -6.22
C LYS A 185 -17.82 18.03 -6.85
N VAL A 186 -16.50 18.09 -6.65
CA VAL A 186 -15.56 17.03 -7.02
C VAL A 186 -15.11 16.31 -5.75
N GLU A 187 -15.25 14.99 -5.69
CA GLU A 187 -15.12 14.23 -4.43
C GLU A 187 -14.51 12.84 -4.68
N ASN A 188 -13.43 12.48 -3.97
CA ASN A 188 -12.79 11.15 -4.10
C ASN A 188 -12.44 10.84 -5.58
N CYS A 189 -11.73 11.79 -6.21
CA CYS A 189 -11.34 11.76 -7.63
C CYS A 189 -9.82 11.85 -7.77
N HIS A 190 -9.25 10.96 -8.58
CA HIS A 190 -7.81 10.72 -8.62
C HIS A 190 -7.28 10.68 -10.05
N VAL A 191 -6.06 11.20 -10.26
CA VAL A 191 -5.30 11.01 -11.51
C VAL A 191 -3.93 10.43 -11.22
N LYS A 192 -3.46 9.50 -12.05
CA LYS A 192 -2.13 8.88 -11.93
C LYS A 192 -1.41 8.75 -13.26
N GLY A 193 -0.14 9.14 -13.33
CA GLY A 193 0.68 9.00 -14.54
C GLY A 193 0.17 9.90 -15.66
N VAL A 194 0.27 11.22 -15.45
CA VAL A 194 -0.29 12.25 -16.35
C VAL A 194 0.85 13.03 -17.00
N GLU A 195 0.98 12.94 -18.32
CA GLU A 195 1.97 13.66 -19.14
C GLU A 195 1.28 14.76 -19.95
N ILE A 196 1.47 16.03 -19.60
CA ILE A 196 0.86 17.19 -20.26
C ILE A 196 1.97 18.01 -20.93
N THR A 197 2.03 17.98 -22.26
CA THR A 197 3.04 18.69 -23.07
C THR A 197 2.37 19.50 -24.18
N VAL A 198 1.80 20.64 -23.80
CA VAL A 198 0.98 21.52 -24.66
C VAL A 198 1.24 22.99 -24.32
N GLY A 199 1.11 23.88 -25.32
CA GLY A 199 1.00 25.31 -25.07
C GLY A 199 -0.43 25.66 -24.65
N CYS A 200 -0.62 26.07 -23.40
CA CYS A 200 -1.94 26.31 -22.79
C CYS A 200 -2.04 27.66 -22.07
N PHE A 201 -3.23 28.01 -21.57
CA PHE A 201 -3.39 29.08 -20.57
C PHE A 201 -3.35 28.53 -19.16
N ASP A 202 -4.00 27.40 -18.89
CA ASP A 202 -4.06 26.80 -17.56
C ASP A 202 -3.96 25.28 -17.67
N ALA A 203 -3.02 24.68 -16.95
CA ALA A 203 -2.80 23.23 -16.90
C ALA A 203 -2.81 22.69 -15.47
N GLY A 204 -3.74 21.79 -15.16
CA GLY A 204 -3.73 20.99 -13.95
C GLY A 204 -3.46 19.52 -14.26
N GLY A 205 -2.98 18.73 -13.30
CA GLY A 205 -2.99 17.27 -13.47
C GLY A 205 -4.41 16.72 -13.58
N LEU A 206 -5.35 17.25 -12.79
CA LEU A 206 -6.74 16.76 -12.68
C LEU A 206 -7.75 17.72 -13.36
N ILE A 207 -7.70 19.03 -13.07
CA ILE A 207 -8.56 20.05 -13.72
C ILE A 207 -7.72 21.17 -14.34
N GLY A 208 -8.00 21.56 -15.59
CA GLY A 208 -7.36 22.71 -16.23
C GLY A 208 -7.70 24.04 -15.57
N ILE A 209 -8.99 24.40 -15.56
CA ILE A 209 -9.47 25.60 -14.88
C ILE A 209 -10.80 25.35 -14.16
N VAL A 210 -11.00 26.02 -13.04
CA VAL A 210 -12.31 26.16 -12.37
C VAL A 210 -12.79 27.61 -12.53
N VAL A 211 -14.01 27.82 -13.04
CA VAL A 211 -14.53 29.16 -13.38
C VAL A 211 -15.96 29.37 -12.89
N SER A 212 -16.29 30.61 -12.53
CA SER A 212 -17.63 30.92 -12.04
C SER A 212 -18.75 30.89 -13.06
N ASN A 213 -19.86 30.23 -12.71
CA ASN A 213 -21.06 30.12 -13.55
C ASN A 213 -21.90 31.41 -13.64
N GLY A 214 -21.48 32.49 -12.98
CA GLY A 214 -21.88 33.86 -13.30
C GLY A 214 -23.32 34.28 -12.96
N ASN A 215 -24.22 33.35 -12.62
CA ASN A 215 -25.67 33.61 -12.52
C ASN A 215 -26.27 33.53 -11.11
N GLU A 216 -25.77 32.65 -10.23
CA GLU A 216 -26.29 32.45 -8.87
C GLU A 216 -25.14 32.51 -7.84
N GLN A 217 -25.44 32.30 -6.54
CA GLN A 217 -24.42 32.22 -5.49
C GLN A 217 -23.96 30.78 -5.31
N VAL A 218 -22.65 30.56 -5.20
CA VAL A 218 -22.08 29.22 -5.00
C VAL A 218 -22.39 28.73 -3.58
N THR A 219 -22.96 27.53 -3.50
CA THR A 219 -23.17 26.79 -2.24
C THR A 219 -22.88 25.31 -2.43
N GLY A 220 -21.67 24.87 -2.05
CA GLY A 220 -21.31 23.44 -1.97
C GLY A 220 -20.44 22.88 -3.10
N GLY A 221 -19.96 23.72 -4.03
CA GLY A 221 -18.89 23.35 -4.95
C GLY A 221 -17.51 23.36 -4.28
N GLY A 222 -16.59 22.55 -4.79
CA GLY A 222 -15.25 22.37 -4.23
C GLY A 222 -14.59 21.07 -4.69
N LEU A 223 -13.32 20.89 -4.32
CA LEU A 223 -12.57 19.63 -4.42
C LEU A 223 -12.39 19.05 -3.01
N PHE A 224 -12.70 17.77 -2.86
CA PHE A 224 -12.64 17.02 -1.61
C PHE A 224 -11.96 15.67 -1.85
N ASP A 225 -10.98 15.30 -1.03
CA ASP A 225 -10.31 13.99 -1.09
C ASP A 225 -9.69 13.66 -2.47
N CYS A 226 -9.25 14.67 -3.23
CA CYS A 226 -8.78 14.51 -4.61
C CYS A 226 -7.24 14.48 -4.70
N THR A 227 -6.67 13.57 -5.51
CA THR A 227 -5.22 13.41 -5.63
C THR A 227 -4.69 13.40 -7.07
N ALA A 228 -3.45 13.82 -7.23
CA ALA A 228 -2.70 13.72 -8.48
C ALA A 228 -1.30 13.10 -8.25
N GLU A 229 -1.03 11.97 -8.88
CA GLU A 229 0.20 11.19 -8.69
C GLU A 229 0.97 10.98 -10.00
N ASP A 230 2.30 10.92 -9.94
CA ASP A 230 3.17 10.76 -11.12
C ASP A 230 2.83 11.78 -12.24
N ILE A 231 2.62 13.05 -11.87
CA ILE A 231 2.35 14.12 -12.86
C ILE A 231 3.64 14.64 -13.48
N LEU A 232 3.61 14.91 -14.78
CA LEU A 232 4.62 15.62 -15.54
C LEU A 232 3.94 16.68 -16.40
N ILE A 233 4.09 17.95 -16.03
CA ILE A 233 3.54 19.09 -16.79
C ILE A 233 4.70 19.89 -17.39
N GLU A 234 4.77 19.89 -18.72
CA GLU A 234 5.77 20.61 -19.53
C GLU A 234 5.10 21.56 -20.54
N PRO A 235 4.71 22.78 -20.12
CA PRO A 235 4.05 23.75 -21.00
C PRO A 235 4.97 24.18 -22.16
N ASP A 236 4.48 24.10 -23.39
CA ASP A 236 5.32 24.34 -24.58
C ASP A 236 5.60 25.84 -24.82
N SER A 237 6.80 26.05 -25.38
CA SER A 237 7.53 27.27 -25.68
C SER A 237 6.87 28.33 -26.58
N VAL A 238 5.62 28.15 -27.01
CA VAL A 238 4.95 29.00 -28.03
C VAL A 238 3.57 29.49 -27.57
N VAL A 239 3.51 30.11 -26.39
CA VAL A 239 2.32 30.83 -25.90
C VAL A 239 2.60 32.32 -25.71
N THR A 240 1.59 33.16 -25.94
CA THR A 240 1.73 34.65 -25.90
C THR A 240 1.56 35.26 -24.52
N LYS A 241 1.21 34.45 -23.52
CA LYS A 241 1.11 34.79 -22.09
C LYS A 241 1.64 33.58 -21.30
N ALA A 242 2.18 33.80 -20.10
CA ALA A 242 2.63 32.71 -19.25
C ALA A 242 1.43 31.88 -18.75
N PRO A 243 1.50 30.54 -18.79
CA PRO A 243 0.43 29.69 -18.31
C PRO A 243 0.40 29.68 -16.78
N ASN A 244 -0.79 29.51 -16.20
CA ASN A 244 -0.88 28.98 -14.85
C ASN A 244 -0.66 27.46 -14.89
N SER A 245 -0.04 26.88 -13.88
CA SER A 245 0.17 25.43 -13.82
C SER A 245 0.10 24.89 -12.39
N GLY A 246 -0.64 23.81 -12.21
CA GLY A 246 -0.86 23.13 -10.93
C GLY A 246 -0.71 21.63 -11.05
N GLY A 247 -0.20 20.94 -10.02
CA GLY A 247 -0.21 19.47 -10.02
C GLY A 247 -1.62 18.88 -9.96
N LEU A 248 -2.59 19.60 -9.39
CA LEU A 248 -4.00 19.21 -9.31
C LEU A 248 -4.90 20.12 -10.18
N VAL A 249 -4.82 21.44 -10.02
CA VAL A 249 -5.71 22.42 -10.68
C VAL A 249 -4.89 23.54 -11.34
N GLY A 250 -5.06 23.82 -12.64
CA GLY A 250 -4.29 24.88 -13.30
C GLY A 250 -4.57 26.27 -12.72
N ALA A 251 -5.85 26.67 -12.68
CA ALA A 251 -6.28 27.89 -11.97
C ALA A 251 -7.73 27.84 -11.44
N LEU A 252 -8.01 28.70 -10.46
CA LEU A 252 -9.33 28.98 -9.87
C LEU A 252 -9.67 30.46 -10.14
N SER A 253 -10.66 30.73 -10.99
CA SER A 253 -10.83 32.04 -11.63
C SER A 253 -12.25 32.62 -11.55
N ALA A 254 -12.33 33.95 -11.41
CA ALA A 254 -13.53 34.78 -11.54
C ALA A 254 -14.71 34.47 -10.58
N ILE A 255 -14.43 33.89 -9.40
CA ILE A 255 -15.44 33.69 -8.35
C ILE A 255 -15.78 35.03 -7.68
N LYS A 256 -17.06 35.28 -7.37
CA LYS A 256 -17.53 36.62 -6.95
C LYS A 256 -17.49 36.82 -5.44
N ASP A 257 -17.56 38.09 -5.05
CA ASP A 257 -17.81 38.54 -3.68
C ASP A 257 -18.97 37.77 -3.01
N GLY A 258 -18.65 37.05 -1.92
CA GLY A 258 -19.62 36.31 -1.12
C GLY A 258 -19.94 34.88 -1.57
N ASP A 259 -19.42 34.42 -2.72
CA ASP A 259 -19.37 33.00 -3.06
C ASP A 259 -18.34 32.26 -2.16
N ALA A 260 -18.28 30.93 -2.25
CA ALA A 260 -17.28 30.09 -1.58
C ALA A 260 -16.95 28.87 -2.43
N TYR A 261 -15.67 28.50 -2.45
CA TYR A 261 -15.17 27.27 -3.03
C TYR A 261 -14.11 26.68 -2.08
N THR A 262 -14.16 25.38 -1.86
CA THR A 262 -13.30 24.68 -0.88
C THR A 262 -12.36 23.72 -1.59
N LEU A 263 -11.09 23.70 -1.17
CA LEU A 263 -10.15 22.62 -1.47
C LEU A 263 -9.80 21.97 -0.13
N ASP A 264 -10.26 20.74 0.12
CA ASP A 264 -10.01 20.02 1.37
C ASP A 264 -9.43 18.63 1.13
N ASN A 265 -8.44 18.24 1.94
CA ASN A 265 -7.75 16.94 1.89
C ASN A 265 -7.25 16.57 0.47
N CYS A 266 -6.72 17.55 -0.26
CA CYS A 266 -6.30 17.39 -1.65
C CYS A 266 -4.77 17.37 -1.80
N SER A 267 -4.23 16.56 -2.72
CA SER A 267 -2.78 16.43 -2.88
C SER A 267 -2.26 16.28 -4.31
N ALA A 268 -0.98 16.59 -4.51
CA ALA A 268 -0.27 16.42 -5.77
C ALA A 268 1.18 15.96 -5.59
N SER A 269 1.71 15.16 -6.52
CA SER A 269 3.11 14.71 -6.54
C SER A 269 3.64 14.49 -7.95
N GLY A 270 4.92 14.86 -8.18
CA GLY A 270 5.59 14.75 -9.48
C GLY A 270 6.42 15.97 -9.87
N PHE A 271 6.30 16.42 -11.13
CA PHE A 271 7.17 17.42 -11.74
C PHE A 271 6.41 18.45 -12.59
N ILE A 272 6.71 19.73 -12.39
CA ILE A 272 6.28 20.81 -13.31
C ILE A 272 7.54 21.51 -13.83
N THR A 273 7.81 21.39 -15.13
CA THR A 273 9.04 21.92 -15.76
C THR A 273 8.70 22.80 -16.95
N THR A 274 9.08 24.07 -16.91
CA THR A 274 8.77 25.04 -17.97
C THR A 274 9.99 25.88 -18.33
N ASN A 275 10.29 25.89 -19.62
CA ASN A 275 11.37 26.69 -20.20
C ASN A 275 10.87 27.98 -20.86
N LEU A 276 9.57 28.27 -20.77
CA LEU A 276 8.91 29.37 -21.47
C LEU A 276 9.48 30.74 -21.08
N ILE A 277 9.91 31.51 -22.08
CA ILE A 277 10.39 32.89 -21.90
C ILE A 277 9.23 33.85 -22.25
N VAL A 278 8.69 34.56 -21.26
CA VAL A 278 7.77 35.68 -21.49
C VAL A 278 8.43 37.02 -21.20
N SER A 279 8.04 38.06 -21.95
CA SER A 279 8.40 39.44 -21.62
C SER A 279 7.44 39.96 -20.53
N TRP A 280 7.88 39.91 -19.27
CA TRP A 280 7.11 40.41 -18.13
C TRP A 280 6.92 41.94 -18.22
N ASP A 281 5.67 42.40 -18.08
CA ASP A 281 5.29 43.82 -18.10
C ASP A 281 4.76 44.34 -16.76
N GLY A 282 4.52 43.44 -15.79
CA GLY A 282 3.89 43.72 -14.51
C GLY A 282 2.45 43.21 -14.36
N SER A 283 1.83 42.72 -15.44
CA SER A 283 0.38 42.42 -15.49
C SER A 283 0.05 40.94 -15.78
N ASP A 284 0.86 40.25 -16.59
CA ASP A 284 0.47 38.99 -17.25
C ASP A 284 1.29 37.75 -16.83
N GLY A 285 1.78 37.72 -15.59
CA GLY A 285 2.51 36.59 -15.01
C GLY A 285 1.62 35.41 -14.62
N GLY A 286 1.75 34.28 -15.31
CA GLY A 286 1.14 33.01 -14.90
C GLY A 286 1.82 32.42 -13.66
N GLY A 287 1.02 31.94 -12.71
CA GLY A 287 1.47 31.36 -11.45
C GLY A 287 1.63 29.85 -11.53
N ILE A 288 2.67 29.31 -10.89
CA ILE A 288 2.96 27.86 -10.86
C ILE A 288 2.95 27.36 -9.43
N GLY A 289 2.08 26.39 -9.14
CA GLY A 289 1.96 25.75 -7.83
C GLY A 289 2.10 24.24 -7.91
N GLY A 290 2.57 23.60 -6.84
CA GLY A 290 2.53 22.14 -6.78
C GLY A 290 1.11 21.58 -6.72
N LEU A 291 0.16 22.29 -6.11
CA LEU A 291 -1.27 21.95 -6.15
C LEU A 291 -2.02 22.79 -7.19
N ALA A 292 -1.94 24.13 -7.12
CA ALA A 292 -2.59 25.00 -8.10
C ALA A 292 -1.82 26.26 -8.51
N GLY A 293 -1.92 26.64 -9.78
CA GLY A 293 -1.13 27.74 -10.35
C GLY A 293 -1.55 29.12 -9.83
N PHE A 294 -2.82 29.47 -10.02
CA PHE A 294 -3.40 30.75 -9.60
C PHE A 294 -4.74 30.54 -8.91
N MET A 295 -4.94 31.15 -7.74
CA MET A 295 -6.22 31.20 -7.04
C MET A 295 -6.45 32.59 -6.43
N THR A 296 -7.69 33.10 -6.55
CA THR A 296 -8.07 34.40 -5.99
C THR A 296 -9.47 34.35 -5.35
N GLY A 297 -9.60 34.96 -4.18
CA GLY A 297 -10.90 35.27 -3.59
C GLY A 297 -11.49 36.52 -4.24
N GLY A 298 -12.83 36.58 -4.34
CA GLY A 298 -13.51 37.78 -4.83
C GLY A 298 -13.20 39.03 -3.98
N GLY A 299 -13.46 40.22 -4.50
CA GLY A 299 -13.45 41.44 -3.68
C GLY A 299 -12.09 41.87 -3.07
N TYR A 300 -10.94 41.42 -3.60
CA TYR A 300 -9.64 41.97 -3.20
C TYR A 300 -9.33 43.28 -3.94
N ASP A 301 -9.36 44.40 -3.23
CA ASP A 301 -8.79 45.67 -3.73
C ASP A 301 -7.31 45.76 -3.33
N SER A 302 -6.41 45.76 -4.32
CA SER A 302 -4.97 45.85 -4.11
C SER A 302 -4.50 47.16 -3.46
N ASN A 303 -5.29 48.22 -3.51
CA ASN A 303 -4.95 49.51 -2.89
C ASN A 303 -5.26 49.45 -1.39
N THR A 304 -6.53 49.30 -1.02
CA THR A 304 -6.90 49.25 0.41
C THR A 304 -6.43 47.97 1.10
N GLY A 305 -6.33 46.85 0.38
CA GLY A 305 -6.09 45.52 0.95
C GLY A 305 -7.32 44.93 1.66
N ILE A 306 -8.50 45.53 1.46
CA ILE A 306 -9.75 45.07 2.09
C ILE A 306 -10.33 43.93 1.26
N VAL A 307 -10.66 42.82 1.92
CA VAL A 307 -11.46 41.72 1.36
C VAL A 307 -12.94 41.98 1.68
N THR A 308 -13.77 42.27 0.67
CA THR A 308 -15.15 42.73 0.87
C THR A 308 -16.17 41.64 1.22
N LYS A 309 -16.07 41.10 2.45
CA LYS A 309 -17.06 40.17 3.05
C LYS A 309 -17.35 38.90 2.22
N ASN A 310 -16.31 38.24 1.74
CA ASN A 310 -16.47 36.86 1.28
C ASN A 310 -16.93 35.94 2.42
N LYS A 311 -17.55 34.82 2.05
CA LYS A 311 -17.45 33.62 2.87
C LYS A 311 -16.00 33.13 2.77
N GLU A 312 -15.47 32.49 3.80
CA GLU A 312 -14.06 32.10 3.79
C GLU A 312 -13.78 31.08 2.69
N PHE A 313 -12.90 31.43 1.75
CA PHE A 313 -12.28 30.48 0.83
C PHE A 313 -11.25 29.68 1.61
N LEU A 314 -11.74 28.62 2.24
CA LEU A 314 -10.94 27.69 3.02
C LEU A 314 -10.27 26.68 2.08
N ILE A 315 -8.95 26.72 2.08
CA ILE A 315 -8.11 25.61 1.64
C ILE A 315 -7.57 24.93 2.91
N SER A 316 -7.88 23.66 3.09
CA SER A 316 -7.51 22.92 4.29
C SER A 316 -6.85 21.58 3.98
N ASN A 317 -5.87 21.19 4.80
CA ASN A 317 -5.26 19.86 4.77
C ASN A 317 -4.69 19.48 3.38
N CYS A 318 -4.16 20.45 2.62
CA CYS A 318 -3.69 20.26 1.25
C CYS A 318 -2.16 20.17 1.15
N HIS A 319 -1.67 19.25 0.32
CA HIS A 319 -0.26 18.81 0.33
C HIS A 319 0.35 18.68 -1.07
N ALA A 320 1.58 19.15 -1.29
CA ALA A 320 2.28 18.98 -2.57
C ALA A 320 3.74 18.51 -2.45
N ASP A 321 4.05 17.35 -3.03
CA ASP A 321 5.40 16.85 -3.25
C ASP A 321 5.78 16.95 -4.74
N VAL A 322 5.73 18.19 -5.25
CA VAL A 322 5.95 18.50 -6.67
C VAL A 322 7.22 19.32 -6.84
N THR A 323 8.18 18.80 -7.59
CA THR A 323 9.41 19.54 -7.94
C THR A 323 9.12 20.50 -9.10
N ILE A 324 9.38 21.79 -8.90
CA ILE A 324 9.04 22.85 -9.87
C ILE A 324 10.31 23.50 -10.43
N THR A 325 10.47 23.45 -11.75
CA THR A 325 11.59 24.04 -12.49
C THR A 325 11.08 25.04 -13.52
N ALA A 326 11.08 26.32 -13.16
CA ALA A 326 10.53 27.41 -13.99
C ALA A 326 11.49 28.60 -14.18
N PRO A 327 12.74 28.38 -14.66
CA PRO A 327 13.85 29.36 -14.65
C PRO A 327 13.65 30.67 -15.44
N ASN A 328 12.49 30.86 -16.08
CA ASN A 328 12.13 32.05 -16.85
C ASN A 328 10.78 32.67 -16.41
N LEU A 329 10.08 32.10 -15.42
CA LEU A 329 8.73 32.51 -15.00
C LEU A 329 8.66 33.00 -13.55
N GLY A 330 7.69 33.91 -13.31
CA GLY A 330 7.82 34.92 -12.26
C GLY A 330 7.01 34.73 -10.97
N VAL A 331 6.06 33.80 -10.89
CA VAL A 331 5.40 33.46 -9.62
C VAL A 331 5.36 31.95 -9.45
N VAL A 332 6.04 31.44 -8.43
CA VAL A 332 6.20 30.01 -8.21
C VAL A 332 6.10 29.68 -6.72
N GLY A 333 5.32 28.67 -6.35
CA GLY A 333 5.39 28.13 -5.00
C GLY A 333 5.10 26.65 -4.87
N GLY A 334 5.61 26.02 -3.81
CA GLY A 334 5.56 24.57 -3.65
C GLY A 334 4.14 23.99 -3.57
N LEU A 335 3.16 24.78 -3.11
CA LEU A 335 1.73 24.44 -3.13
C LEU A 335 0.95 25.35 -4.10
N PHE A 336 1.17 26.67 -4.05
CA PHE A 336 0.48 27.64 -4.90
C PHE A 336 1.43 28.64 -5.56
N GLY A 337 1.18 28.97 -6.83
CA GLY A 337 1.84 30.11 -7.47
C GLY A 337 1.35 31.40 -6.84
N GLU A 338 0.09 31.74 -7.08
CA GLU A 338 -0.60 32.84 -6.40
C GLU A 338 -1.82 32.35 -5.61
N ALA A 339 -1.98 32.87 -4.39
CA ALA A 339 -3.11 32.64 -3.50
C ALA A 339 -3.53 34.00 -2.88
N THR A 340 -4.38 34.76 -3.57
CA THR A 340 -4.77 36.14 -3.20
C THR A 340 -6.10 36.17 -2.42
N ALA A 341 -6.10 36.79 -1.23
CA ALA A 341 -7.24 36.93 -0.32
C ALA A 341 -7.90 35.60 0.14
N LEU A 342 -7.07 34.59 0.46
CA LEU A 342 -7.50 33.24 0.83
C LEU A 342 -7.12 32.86 2.27
N THR A 343 -7.79 31.84 2.82
CA THR A 343 -7.44 31.22 4.11
C THR A 343 -6.89 29.82 3.86
N LEU A 344 -5.63 29.59 4.21
CA LEU A 344 -4.94 28.29 4.07
C LEU A 344 -4.70 27.72 5.47
N GLU A 345 -5.15 26.50 5.75
CA GLU A 345 -5.00 25.85 7.06
C GLU A 345 -4.41 24.44 6.93
N ASN A 346 -3.43 24.10 7.76
CA ASN A 346 -2.76 22.78 7.80
C ASN A 346 -2.12 22.33 6.45
N CYS A 347 -1.76 23.29 5.59
CA CYS A 347 -1.28 23.00 4.23
C CYS A 347 0.26 22.91 4.14
N SER A 348 0.79 22.10 3.23
CA SER A 348 2.25 21.84 3.16
C SER A 348 2.81 21.62 1.75
N ALA A 349 4.11 21.90 1.58
CA ALA A 349 4.86 21.54 0.39
C ALA A 349 6.28 21.04 0.70
N SER A 350 6.71 20.00 0.00
CA SER A 350 8.02 19.34 0.19
C SER A 350 8.91 19.30 -1.05
N GLY A 351 8.34 19.46 -2.25
CA GLY A 351 9.11 19.51 -3.50
C GLY A 351 9.94 20.79 -3.62
N ALA A 352 11.15 20.67 -4.19
CA ALA A 352 12.02 21.82 -4.42
C ALA A 352 11.48 22.71 -5.55
N VAL A 353 11.64 24.04 -5.41
CA VAL A 353 11.06 25.03 -6.33
C VAL A 353 12.11 26.01 -6.87
N SER A 354 11.98 26.37 -8.15
CA SER A 354 12.87 27.34 -8.77
C SER A 354 12.23 28.21 -9.85
N GLY A 355 12.65 29.48 -9.92
CA GLY A 355 12.17 30.45 -10.90
C GLY A 355 12.84 31.83 -10.80
N THR A 356 12.21 32.86 -11.36
CA THR A 356 12.79 34.22 -11.41
C THR A 356 12.32 35.12 -10.27
N TRP A 357 11.10 35.64 -10.36
CA TRP A 357 10.71 36.90 -9.75
C TRP A 357 10.14 36.80 -8.32
N SER A 358 9.20 35.90 -8.04
CA SER A 358 8.54 35.76 -6.72
C SER A 358 8.36 34.28 -6.35
N ILE A 359 9.29 33.75 -5.56
CA ILE A 359 9.39 32.30 -5.30
C ILE A 359 9.15 32.01 -3.81
N GLY A 360 8.23 31.10 -3.49
CA GLY A 360 7.93 30.68 -2.12
C GLY A 360 7.98 29.17 -1.92
N GLY A 361 8.57 28.67 -0.84
CA GLY A 361 8.56 27.22 -0.58
C GLY A 361 7.15 26.62 -0.45
N LEU A 362 6.15 27.43 -0.07
CA LEU A 362 4.72 27.08 -0.12
C LEU A 362 3.94 27.93 -1.14
N VAL A 363 4.09 29.26 -1.09
CA VAL A 363 3.29 30.19 -1.92
C VAL A 363 4.15 31.27 -2.56
N GLY A 364 4.13 31.37 -3.90
CA GLY A 364 4.90 32.40 -4.63
C GLY A 364 4.44 33.83 -4.34
N ALA A 365 3.13 34.04 -4.29
CA ALA A 365 2.49 35.29 -3.86
C ALA A 365 1.22 35.02 -3.03
N ALA A 366 1.14 35.60 -1.83
CA ALA A 366 0.01 35.52 -0.89
C ALA A 366 -0.60 36.90 -0.48
N PRO A 367 -0.94 37.83 -1.41
CA PRO A 367 -1.52 39.13 -1.06
C PRO A 367 -2.79 39.04 -0.20
N GLY A 368 -2.79 39.70 0.96
CA GLY A 368 -3.94 39.76 1.88
C GLY A 368 -4.40 38.42 2.47
N SER A 369 -3.65 37.33 2.26
CA SER A 369 -4.05 35.98 2.66
C SER A 369 -3.62 35.62 4.08
N VAL A 370 -4.34 34.66 4.67
CA VAL A 370 -4.09 34.13 6.02
C VAL A 370 -3.62 32.69 5.90
N LEU A 371 -2.42 32.39 6.41
CA LEU A 371 -1.85 31.04 6.46
C LEU A 371 -1.78 30.59 7.92
N ARG A 372 -2.37 29.43 8.24
CA ARG A 372 -2.36 28.82 9.58
C ARG A 372 -1.77 27.41 9.54
N ASN A 373 -0.88 27.10 10.47
CA ASN A 373 -0.29 25.76 10.62
C ASN A 373 0.41 25.27 9.32
N CYS A 374 0.82 26.17 8.44
CA CYS A 374 1.30 25.85 7.09
C CYS A 374 2.83 25.69 7.02
N SER A 375 3.34 24.88 6.10
CA SER A 375 4.74 24.45 6.11
C SER A 375 5.41 24.25 4.75
N ALA A 376 6.71 24.54 4.67
CA ALA A 376 7.53 24.30 3.49
C ALA A 376 8.87 23.63 3.84
N THR A 377 9.20 22.53 3.17
CA THR A 377 10.47 21.79 3.40
C THR A 377 11.36 21.64 2.16
N GLY A 378 10.85 21.96 0.97
CA GLY A 378 11.63 21.95 -0.28
C GLY A 378 12.56 23.16 -0.41
N ASP A 379 13.75 22.96 -0.98
CA ASP A 379 14.70 24.04 -1.27
C ASP A 379 14.13 25.05 -2.31
N VAL A 380 14.41 26.33 -2.10
CA VAL A 380 13.96 27.47 -2.91
C VAL A 380 15.14 28.07 -3.67
N THR A 381 15.10 28.05 -5.00
CA THR A 381 16.14 28.66 -5.87
C THR A 381 15.57 29.79 -6.72
N ALA A 382 15.90 31.03 -6.39
CA ALA A 382 15.51 32.22 -7.14
C ALA A 382 16.64 32.77 -8.03
N SER A 383 16.25 33.59 -9.00
CA SER A 383 17.19 34.23 -9.95
C SER A 383 16.89 35.70 -10.23
N ASP A 384 15.87 36.29 -9.60
CA ASP A 384 15.56 37.72 -9.65
C ASP A 384 14.98 38.24 -8.29
N TRP A 385 13.89 39.02 -8.32
CA TRP A 385 13.56 40.03 -7.30
C TRP A 385 13.30 39.56 -5.85
N GLN A 386 12.45 38.56 -5.59
CA GLN A 386 12.07 38.19 -4.21
C GLN A 386 11.85 36.68 -4.01
N SER A 387 12.26 36.19 -2.84
CA SER A 387 12.07 34.78 -2.48
C SER A 387 11.95 34.56 -0.98
N GLY A 388 11.13 33.58 -0.59
CA GLY A 388 10.87 33.22 0.80
C GLY A 388 10.81 31.71 1.02
N GLY A 389 11.34 31.22 2.13
CA GLY A 389 11.26 29.79 2.46
C GLY A 389 9.82 29.26 2.62
N LEU A 390 8.85 30.13 2.94
CA LEU A 390 7.42 29.82 2.93
C LEU A 390 6.69 30.66 1.86
N VAL A 391 6.84 31.99 1.89
CA VAL A 391 6.09 32.93 1.03
C VAL A 391 7.04 33.88 0.31
N GLY A 392 6.98 33.95 -1.02
CA GLY A 392 7.78 34.89 -1.81
C GLY A 392 7.36 36.34 -1.57
N TYR A 393 6.07 36.62 -1.72
CA TYR A 393 5.47 37.96 -1.65
C TYR A 393 4.16 37.96 -0.88
N GLY A 394 4.11 38.61 0.29
CA GLY A 394 2.95 38.64 1.18
C GLY A 394 2.59 40.05 1.66
N PRO A 395 2.19 41.00 0.78
CA PRO A 395 1.68 42.29 1.22
C PRO A 395 0.38 42.09 2.02
N LYS A 396 0.31 42.66 3.22
CA LYS A 396 -0.83 42.57 4.15
C LYS A 396 -1.21 41.12 4.53
N SER A 397 -0.32 40.14 4.33
CA SER A 397 -0.54 38.72 4.69
C SER A 397 -0.39 38.47 6.19
N THR A 398 -1.09 37.46 6.71
CA THR A 398 -1.00 37.01 8.11
C THR A 398 -0.53 35.57 8.18
N LEU A 399 0.58 35.32 8.88
CA LEU A 399 1.16 33.99 9.08
C LEU A 399 1.00 33.57 10.55
N GLU A 400 0.32 32.46 10.82
CA GLU A 400 0.06 31.96 12.17
C GLU A 400 0.56 30.52 12.31
N SER A 401 1.52 30.29 13.21
CA SER A 401 2.14 28.98 13.43
C SER A 401 2.66 28.30 12.16
N CYS A 402 3.33 29.05 11.28
CA CYS A 402 3.83 28.58 9.99
C CYS A 402 5.37 28.46 9.95
N PHE A 403 5.92 27.56 9.12
CA PHE A 403 7.36 27.32 9.12
C PHE A 403 8.00 26.93 7.78
N ALA A 404 9.30 27.21 7.67
CA ALA A 404 10.13 26.85 6.52
C ALA A 404 11.42 26.15 6.96
N THR A 405 11.80 25.06 6.27
CA THR A 405 13.05 24.32 6.55
C THR A 405 13.96 24.12 5.33
N GLY A 406 13.44 24.28 4.11
CA GLY A 406 14.25 24.29 2.89
C GLY A 406 15.17 25.51 2.85
N ASN A 407 16.32 25.38 2.20
CA ASN A 407 17.29 26.46 2.04
C ASN A 407 16.78 27.45 0.98
N VAL A 408 17.14 28.73 1.10
CA VAL A 408 16.68 29.80 0.20
C VAL A 408 17.88 30.45 -0.47
N THR A 409 18.12 30.11 -1.73
CA THR A 409 19.25 30.62 -2.52
C THR A 409 18.75 31.53 -3.63
N CYS A 410 19.25 32.78 -3.71
CA CYS A 410 19.04 33.65 -4.87
C CYS A 410 20.35 33.91 -5.61
N THR A 411 20.29 33.74 -6.94
CA THR A 411 21.41 33.89 -7.87
C THR A 411 21.42 35.24 -8.62
N ALA A 412 20.52 36.15 -8.27
CA ALA A 412 20.34 37.45 -8.91
C ALA A 412 21.48 38.43 -8.59
N ASN A 413 21.99 39.14 -9.60
CA ASN A 413 22.99 40.22 -9.44
C ASN A 413 22.34 41.61 -9.20
N GLY A 414 21.04 41.65 -8.92
CA GLY A 414 20.28 42.85 -8.56
C GLY A 414 20.00 42.89 -7.05
N LYS A 415 19.37 43.96 -6.56
CA LYS A 415 18.90 44.02 -5.17
C LYS A 415 17.69 43.09 -4.99
N SER A 416 17.91 41.89 -4.47
CA SER A 416 16.85 40.92 -4.20
C SER A 416 16.43 40.89 -2.73
N ARG A 417 15.16 40.57 -2.47
CA ARG A 417 14.53 40.51 -1.14
C ARG A 417 14.32 39.06 -0.73
N ILE A 418 15.17 38.55 0.17
CA ILE A 418 15.36 37.11 0.36
C ILE A 418 15.13 36.76 1.83
N GLY A 419 14.10 35.99 2.14
CA GLY A 419 13.70 35.65 3.51
C GLY A 419 13.72 34.16 3.80
N GLY A 420 14.18 33.75 4.99
CA GLY A 420 14.05 32.35 5.42
C GLY A 420 12.59 31.89 5.60
N LEU A 421 11.65 32.81 5.84
CA LEU A 421 10.19 32.55 5.85
C LEU A 421 9.48 33.38 4.78
N LEU A 422 9.69 34.70 4.76
CA LEU A 422 8.94 35.66 3.93
C LEU A 422 9.89 36.57 3.15
N GLY A 423 9.85 36.53 1.82
CA GLY A 423 10.73 37.37 0.98
C GLY A 423 10.44 38.86 1.13
N ASN A 424 9.19 39.24 0.88
CA ASN A 424 8.74 40.64 0.89
C ASN A 424 7.33 40.75 1.50
N GLY A 425 7.16 41.55 2.56
CA GLY A 425 5.94 41.61 3.37
C GLY A 425 5.51 43.00 3.83
N TYR A 426 5.12 43.89 2.92
CA TYR A 426 4.49 45.19 3.22
C TYR A 426 3.37 45.04 4.27
N SER A 427 3.48 45.66 5.43
CA SER A 427 2.53 45.55 6.56
C SER A 427 2.08 44.10 6.90
N ALA A 428 2.92 43.10 6.63
CA ALA A 428 2.63 41.70 6.93
C ALA A 428 2.72 41.42 8.44
N THR A 429 2.08 40.35 8.90
CA THR A 429 2.25 39.85 10.27
C THR A 429 2.67 38.38 10.30
N ALA A 430 3.45 38.02 11.31
CA ALA A 430 3.74 36.62 11.63
C ALA A 430 3.67 36.40 13.14
N THR A 431 2.97 35.34 13.56
CA THR A 431 2.85 34.92 14.96
C THR A 431 3.20 33.44 15.08
N ASP A 432 4.02 33.07 16.06
CA ASP A 432 4.46 31.69 16.30
C ASP A 432 5.18 31.02 15.10
N CYS A 433 5.89 31.77 14.24
CA CYS A 433 6.46 31.28 12.98
C CYS A 433 8.00 31.11 13.00
N PHE A 434 8.56 30.24 12.15
CA PHE A 434 10.03 30.03 12.14
C PHE A 434 10.66 29.59 10.81
N ALA A 435 11.96 29.86 10.69
CA ALA A 435 12.80 29.50 9.53
C ALA A 435 14.09 28.79 9.95
N LEU A 436 14.39 27.64 9.33
CA LEU A 436 15.55 26.79 9.68
C LEU A 436 16.60 26.65 8.57
N GLY A 437 16.19 26.74 7.30
CA GLY A 437 17.09 26.60 6.15
C GLY A 437 18.10 27.75 6.07
N ASP A 438 19.27 27.48 5.48
CA ASP A 438 20.26 28.52 5.23
C ASP A 438 19.77 29.45 4.10
N VAL A 439 20.05 30.75 4.22
CA VAL A 439 19.57 31.82 3.35
C VAL A 439 20.77 32.50 2.69
N GLU A 440 20.87 32.46 1.36
CA GLU A 440 22.00 32.97 0.59
C GLU A 440 21.54 33.85 -0.59
N GLY A 441 22.02 35.08 -0.64
CA GLY A 441 21.92 35.97 -1.79
C GLY A 441 23.26 36.24 -2.46
N GLN A 442 23.25 36.78 -3.69
CA GLN A 442 24.43 37.44 -4.23
C GLN A 442 24.50 38.89 -3.77
N VAL A 443 23.41 39.64 -3.93
CA VAL A 443 23.25 41.07 -3.56
C VAL A 443 21.83 41.31 -3.02
N GLY A 444 21.68 42.12 -1.97
CA GLY A 444 20.40 42.74 -1.60
C GLY A 444 19.92 42.52 -0.17
N GLU A 445 18.61 42.70 0.04
CA GLU A 445 17.99 42.64 1.35
C GLU A 445 17.72 41.19 1.79
N VAL A 446 18.76 40.52 2.29
CA VAL A 446 18.71 39.14 2.84
C VAL A 446 18.31 39.16 4.33
N GLY A 447 17.43 38.25 4.75
CA GLY A 447 17.00 38.11 6.15
C GLY A 447 16.70 36.67 6.56
N GLY A 448 17.20 36.24 7.72
CA GLY A 448 17.03 34.84 8.18
C GLY A 448 15.56 34.43 8.45
N LEU A 449 14.65 35.38 8.65
CA LEU A 449 13.20 35.19 8.70
C LEU A 449 12.51 36.00 7.58
N VAL A 450 12.83 37.29 7.46
CA VAL A 450 12.14 38.21 6.53
C VAL A 450 13.15 39.04 5.75
N GLY A 451 13.11 38.95 4.42
CA GLY A 451 14.00 39.69 3.53
C GLY A 451 13.71 41.18 3.51
N TRP A 452 12.44 41.57 3.45
CA TRP A 452 12.07 42.98 3.38
C TRP A 452 10.64 43.27 3.86
N VAL A 453 10.45 44.36 4.59
CA VAL A 453 9.15 44.83 5.09
C VAL A 453 9.17 46.35 5.26
N THR A 454 8.11 47.03 4.81
CA THR A 454 7.84 48.45 5.12
C THR A 454 6.36 48.67 5.46
N ASN A 455 6.07 49.90 5.88
CA ASN A 455 4.75 50.52 5.83
C ASN A 455 4.27 50.78 4.39
N ASP A 456 2.99 51.14 4.29
CA ASP A 456 2.34 51.80 3.15
C ASP A 456 2.09 53.28 3.55
N ASP A 457 2.07 54.20 2.58
CA ASP A 457 2.33 55.64 2.80
C ASP A 457 1.19 56.40 3.54
N GLU A 458 0.03 55.75 3.76
CA GLU A 458 -1.13 56.37 4.42
C GLU A 458 -1.41 55.89 5.86
N ASP A 459 -1.13 54.62 6.22
CA ASP A 459 -1.58 54.00 7.50
C ASP A 459 -0.48 53.76 8.55
N ARG A 460 0.81 53.87 8.20
CA ARG A 460 1.99 53.84 9.13
C ARG A 460 2.16 52.60 10.03
N THR A 461 1.44 51.52 9.79
CA THR A 461 1.62 50.27 10.52
C THR A 461 2.66 49.38 9.82
N GLY A 462 3.90 49.43 10.32
CA GLY A 462 4.94 48.47 9.96
C GLY A 462 4.56 47.04 10.35
N GLY A 463 5.11 46.04 9.63
CA GLY A 463 4.79 44.63 9.88
C GLY A 463 5.13 44.18 11.31
N THR A 464 4.34 43.27 11.86
CA THR A 464 4.46 42.83 13.27
C THR A 464 4.76 41.34 13.36
N PHE A 465 5.88 41.03 14.02
CA PHE A 465 6.44 39.69 14.16
C PHE A 465 6.47 39.34 15.64
N THR A 466 5.70 38.34 16.06
CA THR A 466 5.56 37.94 17.47
C THR A 466 5.92 36.47 17.63
N ASN A 467 6.70 36.12 18.65
CA ASN A 467 7.12 34.74 18.91
C ASN A 467 7.72 34.06 17.66
N CYS A 468 8.65 34.71 16.95
CA CYS A 468 9.24 34.13 15.73
C CYS A 468 10.74 33.85 15.86
N PHE A 469 11.28 32.88 15.13
CA PHE A 469 12.74 32.65 15.12
C PHE A 469 13.35 32.24 13.78
N ALA A 470 14.63 32.60 13.61
CA ALA A 470 15.48 32.18 12.50
C ALA A 470 16.72 31.45 13.02
N PHE A 471 17.08 30.32 12.40
CA PHE A 471 18.22 29.52 12.81
C PHE A 471 19.28 29.32 11.73
N GLY A 472 18.92 29.38 10.45
CA GLY A 472 19.83 29.18 9.33
C GLY A 472 20.95 30.21 9.24
N ARG A 473 21.99 29.88 8.48
CA ARG A 473 23.07 30.81 8.10
C ARG A 473 22.48 31.88 7.18
N VAL A 474 22.95 33.13 7.29
CA VAL A 474 22.49 34.24 6.45
C VAL A 474 23.67 34.85 5.72
N HIS A 475 23.70 34.71 4.40
CA HIS A 475 24.86 35.08 3.57
C HIS A 475 24.49 35.96 2.37
N GLU A 476 25.44 36.81 1.99
CA GLU A 476 25.44 37.73 0.85
C GLU A 476 26.88 37.71 0.30
N ASN A 477 27.08 37.62 -1.02
CA ASN A 477 28.37 37.24 -1.61
C ASN A 477 29.25 38.41 -2.06
N GLU A 478 28.69 39.49 -2.62
CA GLU A 478 29.45 40.63 -3.20
C GLU A 478 28.65 41.95 -3.15
N SER A 479 29.22 43.15 -3.25
CA SER A 479 30.62 43.60 -3.09
C SER A 479 30.75 45.09 -2.66
N ASP A 480 29.66 45.86 -2.61
CA ASP A 480 29.65 47.33 -2.58
C ASP A 480 29.55 47.98 -1.17
N ASN A 481 30.30 47.45 -0.20
CA ASN A 481 30.66 48.14 1.06
C ASN A 481 29.51 48.57 2.01
N GLU A 482 28.25 48.24 1.72
CA GLU A 482 27.10 48.38 2.62
C GLU A 482 26.51 46.98 2.88
N ASP A 483 26.53 46.55 4.15
CA ASP A 483 26.25 45.16 4.54
C ASP A 483 24.77 44.99 4.92
N PHE A 484 23.95 44.60 3.94
CA PHE A 484 22.49 44.61 4.10
C PHE A 484 21.97 43.41 4.86
N ALA A 485 22.50 42.21 4.67
CA ALA A 485 21.94 40.98 5.26
C ALA A 485 21.78 41.01 6.81
N LYS A 486 20.66 40.49 7.34
CA LYS A 486 20.35 40.49 8.80
C LYS A 486 19.93 39.10 9.33
N PRO A 487 20.30 38.71 10.58
CA PRO A 487 19.92 37.43 11.16
C PRO A 487 18.43 37.10 11.22
N LEU A 488 17.55 38.08 11.39
CA LEU A 488 16.11 37.89 11.55
C LEU A 488 15.32 38.63 10.47
N ILE A 489 15.07 39.93 10.63
CA ILE A 489 14.30 40.75 9.70
C ILE A 489 15.23 41.82 9.09
N ASN A 490 15.08 42.05 7.80
CA ASN A 490 15.74 43.11 7.05
C ASN A 490 14.69 44.06 6.43
N GLY A 491 15.08 45.28 6.04
CA GLY A 491 14.18 46.36 5.63
C GLY A 491 14.26 47.63 6.50
N MET A 492 15.47 48.18 6.72
CA MET A 492 15.65 49.45 7.46
C MET A 492 16.63 50.39 6.74
N TRP A 493 16.15 51.19 5.79
CA TRP A 493 16.98 52.21 5.11
C TRP A 493 17.03 53.55 5.87
N ASP A 494 16.02 53.88 6.67
CA ASP A 494 15.99 55.09 7.50
C ASP A 494 15.66 54.77 8.95
N ALA A 495 16.49 55.29 9.86
CA ALA A 495 16.33 55.17 11.32
C ALA A 495 15.74 56.45 11.95
N SER A 496 15.17 57.35 11.12
CA SER A 496 14.59 58.64 11.54
C SER A 496 13.10 58.79 11.22
N SER A 497 12.47 57.82 10.56
CA SER A 497 11.02 57.67 10.45
C SER A 497 10.48 56.70 11.51
N ASP A 498 9.29 56.97 12.06
CA ASP A 498 8.63 56.15 13.10
C ASP A 498 8.09 54.79 12.55
N ASP A 499 8.44 54.44 11.31
CA ASP A 499 7.79 53.42 10.47
C ASP A 499 8.54 52.08 10.49
N HIS A 500 8.69 51.47 11.66
CA HIS A 500 9.51 50.27 11.85
C HIS A 500 8.70 48.96 11.92
N ALA A 501 9.23 47.89 11.34
CA ALA A 501 8.75 46.53 11.60
C ALA A 501 9.02 46.13 13.05
N THR A 502 7.99 45.69 13.77
CA THR A 502 8.05 45.41 15.21
C THR A 502 8.30 43.94 15.46
N ALA A 503 9.41 43.60 16.13
CA ALA A 503 9.73 42.25 16.56
C ALA A 503 9.51 42.10 18.08
N VAL A 504 8.63 41.18 18.49
CA VAL A 504 8.26 40.92 19.88
C VAL A 504 8.57 39.46 20.20
N ASN A 505 9.36 39.20 21.24
CA ASN A 505 9.70 37.84 21.66
C ASN A 505 10.35 36.99 20.55
N CYS A 506 11.14 37.62 19.66
CA CYS A 506 11.75 36.96 18.51
C CYS A 506 13.24 36.67 18.70
N TYR A 507 13.72 35.56 18.14
CA TYR A 507 15.06 34.99 18.41
C TYR A 507 15.85 34.65 17.14
N TYR A 508 17.18 34.76 17.19
CA TYR A 508 18.08 34.30 16.12
C TYR A 508 19.38 33.73 16.67
N ASN A 509 20.13 32.96 15.86
CA ASN A 509 21.46 32.45 16.24
C ASN A 509 22.61 33.19 15.54
N ALA A 510 23.39 33.98 16.28
CA ALA A 510 24.54 34.70 15.71
C ALA A 510 25.69 33.79 15.27
N GLU A 511 25.87 32.64 15.94
CA GLU A 511 26.97 31.70 15.65
C GLU A 511 26.85 31.12 14.23
N ARG A 512 25.62 30.77 13.81
CA ARG A 512 25.31 30.22 12.49
C ARG A 512 25.05 31.30 11.44
N SER A 513 24.42 32.43 11.79
CA SER A 513 24.24 33.55 10.86
C SER A 513 25.55 34.30 10.57
N GLY A 514 26.54 34.22 11.47
CA GLY A 514 27.80 34.99 11.44
C GLY A 514 27.63 36.46 11.84
N ARG A 515 26.47 36.84 12.41
CA ARG A 515 25.99 38.23 12.50
C ARG A 515 25.24 38.50 13.81
N GLU A 516 25.52 39.63 14.45
CA GLU A 516 24.90 40.08 15.73
C GLU A 516 23.95 41.28 15.58
N ASP A 517 23.78 41.81 14.36
CA ASP A 517 23.03 43.02 14.06
C ASP A 517 21.59 42.70 13.60
N SER A 518 20.66 42.56 14.54
CA SER A 518 19.24 42.34 14.22
C SER A 518 18.28 42.89 15.27
N ASN A 519 17.01 43.03 14.87
CA ASN A 519 15.90 43.48 15.73
C ASN A 519 15.32 42.37 16.64
N GLY A 520 15.85 41.15 16.58
CA GLY A 520 15.56 40.07 17.54
C GLY A 520 16.55 39.97 18.70
N THR A 521 16.39 38.96 19.54
CA THR A 521 17.35 38.60 20.60
C THR A 521 18.26 37.47 20.13
N ASN A 522 19.58 37.65 20.18
CA ASN A 522 20.55 36.59 19.92
C ASN A 522 20.41 35.46 20.96
N LYS A 523 20.50 34.21 20.50
CA LYS A 523 20.43 32.99 21.29
C LYS A 523 21.50 32.01 20.87
N SER A 524 22.16 31.41 21.85
CA SER A 524 23.25 30.47 21.61
C SER A 524 22.79 29.19 20.94
N LEU A 525 23.71 28.49 20.28
CA LEU A 525 23.44 27.20 19.63
C LEU A 525 22.94 26.15 20.64
N GLU A 526 23.29 26.27 21.92
CA GLU A 526 22.82 25.40 23.00
C GLU A 526 21.36 25.70 23.38
N GLU A 527 20.95 26.97 23.50
CA GLU A 527 19.57 27.38 23.81
C GLU A 527 18.55 27.01 22.71
N PHE A 528 18.99 26.89 21.46
CA PHE A 528 18.18 26.33 20.37
C PHE A 528 18.07 24.80 20.47
N LYS A 529 19.12 24.10 20.92
CA LYS A 529 19.14 22.63 21.05
C LYS A 529 18.34 22.12 22.25
N ASP A 530 18.46 22.77 23.40
CA ASP A 530 17.85 22.30 24.66
C ASP A 530 16.36 22.66 24.80
N GLY A 531 15.81 23.43 23.84
CA GLY A 531 14.42 23.89 23.85
C GLY A 531 14.19 25.17 24.65
N THR A 532 15.23 25.82 25.18
CA THR A 532 15.11 27.13 25.85
C THR A 532 14.45 28.16 24.94
N VAL A 533 14.77 28.20 23.64
CA VAL A 533 14.09 29.08 22.68
C VAL A 533 12.61 28.72 22.54
N SER A 534 12.24 27.45 22.34
CA SER A 534 10.83 27.01 22.27
C SER A 534 10.04 27.38 23.53
N ASN A 535 10.65 27.22 24.72
CA ASN A 535 10.03 27.59 26.00
C ASN A 535 9.85 29.11 26.17
N LEU A 536 10.73 29.92 25.59
CA LEU A 536 10.60 31.39 25.60
C LEU A 536 9.51 31.88 24.63
N LEU A 537 9.31 31.17 23.52
CA LEU A 537 8.22 31.42 22.57
C LEU A 537 6.84 31.06 23.18
N GLY A 538 6.80 30.13 24.13
CA GLY A 538 5.68 29.86 25.02
C GLY A 538 4.87 28.60 24.67
N ASP A 539 3.86 28.32 25.49
CA ASP A 539 3.08 27.06 25.45
C ASP A 539 2.52 26.71 24.06
N GLY A 540 2.19 27.71 23.23
CA GLY A 540 1.72 27.52 21.85
C GLY A 540 2.72 26.78 20.94
N PHE A 541 4.02 26.96 21.16
CA PHE A 541 5.10 26.21 20.50
C PHE A 541 5.41 24.88 21.17
N VAL A 542 5.24 24.78 22.49
CA VAL A 542 5.69 23.62 23.28
C VAL A 542 4.64 22.50 23.34
N THR A 543 3.35 22.83 23.15
CA THR A 543 2.24 21.89 23.41
C THR A 543 1.50 21.38 22.16
N ARG A 544 1.76 21.93 20.97
CA ARG A 544 1.13 21.49 19.72
C ARG A 544 1.69 20.13 19.26
N THR A 545 0.81 19.14 19.11
CA THR A 545 1.17 17.78 18.68
C THR A 545 1.67 17.68 17.23
N GLU A 546 1.33 18.66 16.39
CA GLU A 546 1.83 18.81 15.00
C GLU A 546 3.18 19.54 14.94
N PHE A 547 3.49 20.34 15.97
CA PHE A 547 4.71 21.14 16.09
C PHE A 547 5.55 20.73 17.33
N PRO A 548 5.81 19.43 17.55
CA PRO A 548 6.66 19.04 18.66
C PRO A 548 8.10 19.54 18.43
N HIS A 549 8.91 19.50 19.49
CA HIS A 549 10.32 19.89 19.48
C HIS A 549 11.23 19.30 18.35
N PRO A 550 11.03 18.08 17.77
CA PRO A 550 12.03 17.48 16.90
C PRO A 550 12.28 18.12 15.53
N VAL A 551 11.68 19.26 15.15
CA VAL A 551 12.24 20.04 14.02
C VAL A 551 13.61 20.63 14.41
N LEU A 552 13.82 20.96 15.69
CA LEU A 552 15.12 21.36 16.24
C LEU A 552 16.06 20.15 16.46
N SER A 553 15.56 18.96 16.77
CA SER A 553 16.40 17.78 17.01
C SER A 553 16.76 16.99 15.74
N SER A 554 15.88 16.95 14.72
CA SER A 554 16.15 16.31 13.42
C SER A 554 17.22 17.06 12.61
N MET A 555 17.30 18.38 12.75
CA MET A 555 18.38 19.20 12.19
C MET A 555 19.80 18.74 12.58
N TYR A 556 19.97 17.93 13.63
CA TYR A 556 21.29 17.44 14.03
C TYR A 556 21.73 16.16 13.31
N GLN A 557 20.95 15.63 12.36
CA GLN A 557 21.34 14.45 11.57
C GLN A 557 22.36 14.75 10.46
N SER A 558 22.59 16.01 10.09
CA SER A 558 23.40 16.40 8.92
C SER A 558 24.92 16.45 9.17
N ASN A 559 25.37 16.84 10.36
CA ASN A 559 26.81 17.02 10.68
C ASN A 559 27.44 15.89 11.50
N LEU A 560 26.67 14.88 11.91
CA LEU A 560 27.25 13.66 12.50
C LEU A 560 27.89 12.82 11.39
N ALA A 561 29.04 12.20 11.67
CA ALA A 561 29.82 11.40 10.71
C ALA A 561 28.97 10.24 10.12
N THR A 562 28.29 10.50 9.00
CA THR A 562 27.30 9.57 8.45
C THR A 562 27.97 8.39 7.77
N LEU A 563 27.76 7.21 8.36
CA LEU A 563 27.98 5.94 7.70
C LEU A 563 27.08 5.86 6.45
N LYS A 564 27.63 5.40 5.32
CA LYS A 564 26.92 5.07 4.08
C LYS A 564 27.45 3.76 3.51
N ASN A 565 26.64 3.09 2.68
CA ASN A 565 26.96 1.81 2.06
C ASN A 565 27.37 0.73 3.09
N LEU A 566 26.64 0.63 4.21
CA LEU A 566 26.88 -0.40 5.21
C LEU A 566 26.64 -1.79 4.58
N CYS A 567 27.66 -2.64 4.63
CA CYS A 567 27.64 -4.00 4.15
C CYS A 567 28.13 -4.95 5.25
N TYR A 568 27.54 -6.14 5.35
CA TYR A 568 28.00 -7.21 6.23
C TYR A 568 28.53 -8.39 5.40
N SER A 569 29.44 -9.18 5.96
CA SER A 569 29.82 -10.48 5.39
C SER A 569 29.73 -11.57 6.45
N VAL A 570 29.48 -12.81 5.99
CA VAL A 570 29.33 -14.01 6.81
C VAL A 570 30.51 -14.93 6.52
N ASN A 571 31.31 -15.26 7.53
CA ASN A 571 32.53 -16.07 7.42
C ASN A 571 33.54 -15.57 6.35
N GLY A 572 33.56 -14.27 6.08
CA GLY A 572 34.41 -13.68 5.03
C GLY A 572 33.87 -13.85 3.60
N SER A 573 32.55 -13.99 3.43
CA SER A 573 31.86 -13.88 2.14
C SER A 573 32.15 -12.54 1.43
N GLU A 574 31.72 -12.42 0.16
CA GLU A 574 31.57 -11.09 -0.43
C GLU A 574 30.62 -10.22 0.42
N PRO A 575 30.83 -8.89 0.51
CA PRO A 575 29.99 -8.01 1.32
C PRO A 575 28.57 -7.88 0.75
N ILE A 576 27.59 -8.18 1.59
CA ILE A 576 26.16 -8.06 1.33
C ILE A 576 25.70 -6.67 1.83
N PRO A 577 25.15 -5.79 0.98
CA PRO A 577 24.60 -4.51 1.42
C PRO A 577 23.44 -4.69 2.42
N VAL A 578 23.37 -3.84 3.45
CA VAL A 578 22.22 -3.77 4.37
C VAL A 578 21.08 -3.01 3.66
N PRO A 579 19.96 -3.66 3.28
CA PRO A 579 18.98 -3.04 2.37
C PRO A 579 18.20 -1.89 3.00
N GLU A 580 17.93 -1.97 4.30
CA GLU A 580 17.16 -0.97 5.07
C GLU A 580 18.02 0.18 5.61
N PHE A 581 19.29 0.29 5.18
CA PHE A 581 20.21 1.29 5.70
C PHE A 581 19.81 2.72 5.28
N LYS A 582 19.05 3.40 6.16
CA LYS A 582 18.67 4.80 6.03
C LYS A 582 19.59 5.69 6.86
N THR A 583 20.15 6.73 6.25
CA THR A 583 20.88 7.79 6.97
C THR A 583 19.96 8.48 7.98
N GLY A 584 20.49 8.77 9.17
CA GLY A 584 19.76 9.46 10.24
C GLY A 584 19.24 8.55 11.35
N ILE A 585 19.25 7.23 11.17
CA ILE A 585 18.84 6.26 12.19
C ILE A 585 20.05 5.84 13.04
N ASP A 586 19.84 5.69 14.35
CA ASP A 586 20.90 5.38 15.33
C ASP A 586 20.92 3.89 15.73
N THR A 587 19.86 3.16 15.40
CA THR A 587 19.70 1.72 15.62
C THR A 587 19.30 1.02 14.33
N TYR A 588 20.11 0.06 13.87
CA TYR A 588 19.85 -0.72 12.66
C TYR A 588 19.50 -2.17 12.98
N SER A 589 18.58 -2.75 12.21
CA SER A 589 18.36 -4.19 12.15
C SER A 589 19.02 -4.75 10.89
N ILE A 590 19.81 -5.81 11.04
CA ILE A 590 20.39 -6.56 9.92
C ILE A 590 19.77 -7.94 9.90
N LEU A 591 18.95 -8.19 8.88
CA LEU A 591 18.34 -9.48 8.62
C LEU A 591 19.39 -10.44 8.04
N LEU A 592 19.70 -11.51 8.77
CA LEU A 592 20.65 -12.54 8.38
C LEU A 592 19.94 -13.66 7.58
N PRO A 593 20.58 -14.24 6.54
CA PRO A 593 20.01 -15.36 5.79
C PRO A 593 19.71 -16.54 6.71
N ARG A 594 18.59 -17.23 6.47
CA ARG A 594 18.07 -18.34 7.32
C ARG A 594 19.06 -19.49 7.56
N GLU A 595 20.00 -19.71 6.63
CA GLU A 595 21.06 -20.74 6.74
C GLU A 595 22.30 -20.30 7.55
N THR A 596 22.34 -19.07 8.08
CA THR A 596 23.52 -18.53 8.78
C THR A 596 23.91 -19.39 9.99
N PRO A 597 25.10 -20.02 10.01
CA PRO A 597 25.48 -20.94 11.08
C PRO A 597 25.53 -20.33 12.48
N ARG A 598 25.23 -21.13 13.52
CA ARG A 598 25.35 -20.75 14.93
C ARG A 598 26.79 -20.56 15.43
N ASP A 599 27.79 -20.73 14.57
CA ASP A 599 29.22 -20.41 14.78
C ASP A 599 29.76 -19.34 13.80
N ALA A 600 28.89 -18.76 12.97
CA ALA A 600 29.30 -17.85 11.91
C ALA A 600 29.88 -16.53 12.43
N VAL A 601 31.05 -16.15 11.88
CA VAL A 601 31.68 -14.85 12.08
C VAL A 601 31.01 -13.82 11.18
N LEU A 602 30.40 -12.82 11.79
CA LEU A 602 29.92 -11.62 11.09
C LEU A 602 31.05 -10.59 11.00
N THR A 603 31.06 -9.78 9.94
CA THR A 603 31.98 -8.64 9.78
C THR A 603 31.25 -7.49 9.12
N LEU A 604 31.40 -6.27 9.64
CA LEU A 604 30.70 -5.07 9.21
C LEU A 604 31.68 -4.09 8.53
N THR A 605 31.25 -3.48 7.43
CA THR A 605 32.05 -2.57 6.60
C THR A 605 31.18 -1.44 6.05
N GLY A 606 31.74 -0.26 5.79
CA GLY A 606 31.02 0.89 5.24
C GLY A 606 31.95 2.02 4.84
N ILE A 607 31.39 3.14 4.41
CA ILE A 607 32.13 4.34 3.96
C ILE A 607 31.61 5.55 4.74
N CYS A 608 32.51 6.44 5.17
CA CYS A 608 32.18 7.75 5.74
C CYS A 608 32.49 8.83 4.70
N MET A 609 31.71 9.92 4.65
CA MET A 609 31.88 11.02 3.69
C MET A 609 32.24 12.34 4.38
N GLU A 610 33.53 12.52 4.64
CA GLU A 610 34.15 13.86 4.71
C GLU A 610 35.39 13.90 3.80
N THR A 611 35.80 15.09 3.39
CA THR A 611 36.92 15.30 2.46
C THR A 611 38.29 15.04 3.11
N GLY A 612 38.64 13.77 3.29
CA GLY A 612 39.93 13.31 3.80
C GLY A 612 39.85 12.11 4.74
N ALA A 613 38.67 11.85 5.32
CA ALA A 613 38.47 10.86 6.37
C ALA A 613 38.77 9.42 5.92
N ALA A 614 39.73 8.79 6.60
CA ALA A 614 39.92 7.35 6.59
C ALA A 614 39.33 6.74 7.87
N ILE A 615 38.88 5.49 7.80
CA ILE A 615 38.39 4.75 8.98
C ILE A 615 39.61 4.35 9.83
N ILE A 616 39.97 5.19 10.82
CA ILE A 616 41.15 4.98 11.68
C ILE A 616 40.73 4.36 13.02
N GLY A 617 40.51 3.04 12.98
CA GLY A 617 40.56 2.18 14.16
C GLY A 617 39.22 1.95 14.90
N THR A 618 38.97 0.77 15.48
CA THR A 618 39.81 -0.44 15.51
C THR A 618 38.99 -1.73 15.52
N THR A 619 39.49 -2.71 14.76
CA THR A 619 39.36 -4.17 14.96
C THR A 619 37.96 -4.76 15.10
N ASP A 620 37.63 -5.60 14.12
CA ASP A 620 37.19 -6.97 14.39
C ASP A 620 36.07 -7.11 15.44
N ALA A 621 34.89 -6.64 15.06
CA ALA A 621 33.62 -7.10 15.63
C ALA A 621 33.34 -8.57 15.21
N THR A 622 34.34 -9.46 15.42
CA THR A 622 34.27 -10.89 15.21
C THR A 622 33.35 -11.48 16.26
N LEU A 623 32.05 -11.38 16.00
CA LEU A 623 31.02 -12.17 16.67
C LEU A 623 31.26 -13.64 16.32
N VAL A 624 32.14 -14.30 17.07
CA VAL A 624 32.21 -15.76 17.11
C VAL A 624 30.93 -16.22 17.79
N ASN A 625 29.94 -16.58 16.99
CA ASN A 625 28.66 -17.05 17.49
C ASN A 625 28.89 -18.31 18.35
N GLY A 626 28.29 -18.36 19.54
CA GLY A 626 28.67 -19.31 20.60
C GLY A 626 28.79 -18.74 22.02
N ALA A 627 28.64 -17.42 22.20
CA ALA A 627 28.61 -16.77 23.52
C ALA A 627 27.19 -16.36 23.94
N SER A 628 26.35 -17.36 24.24
CA SER A 628 25.02 -17.35 24.91
C SER A 628 23.89 -16.42 24.41
N ASN A 629 24.17 -15.28 23.78
CA ASN A 629 23.20 -14.20 23.61
C ASN A 629 22.98 -13.89 22.11
N PHE A 630 21.95 -14.47 21.49
CA PHE A 630 21.52 -14.11 20.13
C PHE A 630 20.87 -12.71 20.03
N LEU A 631 20.82 -11.96 21.15
CA LEU A 631 20.03 -10.73 21.32
C LEU A 631 20.79 -9.58 22.02
N SER A 632 22.10 -9.72 22.30
CA SER A 632 22.90 -8.56 22.75
C SER A 632 23.28 -7.71 21.53
N PRO A 633 22.76 -6.47 21.39
CA PRO A 633 23.07 -5.62 20.25
C PRO A 633 24.57 -5.28 20.20
N ALA A 634 25.13 -5.30 19.00
CA ALA A 634 26.49 -4.84 18.76
C ALA A 634 26.53 -3.32 18.62
N THR A 635 27.62 -2.68 19.03
CA THR A 635 27.86 -1.25 18.78
C THR A 635 28.88 -1.06 17.66
N ILE A 636 28.57 -0.17 16.71
CA ILE A 636 29.55 0.39 15.77
C ILE A 636 29.83 1.82 16.19
N THR A 637 31.07 2.16 16.50
CA THR A 637 31.45 3.55 16.81
C THR A 637 32.25 4.14 15.67
N VAL A 638 31.73 5.22 15.08
CA VAL A 638 32.36 6.01 14.00
C VAL A 638 32.90 7.30 14.61
N LYS A 639 34.11 7.71 14.20
CA LYS A 639 34.79 8.93 14.68
C LYS A 639 35.25 9.79 13.51
N ALA A 640 35.20 11.10 13.67
CA ALA A 640 35.84 12.05 12.76
C ALA A 640 37.37 11.88 12.77
N GLN A 641 38.05 12.31 11.72
CA GLN A 641 39.48 12.03 11.51
C GLN A 641 40.41 12.85 12.43
N ASP A 642 39.96 14.02 12.85
CA ASP A 642 40.58 14.87 13.87
C ASP A 642 40.23 14.45 15.31
N GLY A 643 39.17 13.66 15.47
CA GLY A 643 38.68 13.13 16.74
C GLY A 643 37.81 14.10 17.54
N THR A 644 37.22 15.14 16.92
CA THR A 644 36.26 16.03 17.61
C THR A 644 34.92 15.34 17.86
N ASP A 645 34.45 14.56 16.89
CA ASP A 645 33.10 13.99 16.86
C ASP A 645 33.11 12.46 16.83
N GLU A 646 32.18 11.87 17.57
CA GLU A 646 32.06 10.43 17.78
C GLU A 646 30.58 10.03 17.85
N LYS A 647 30.15 9.11 16.98
CA LYS A 647 28.79 8.56 16.98
C LYS A 647 28.83 7.05 17.15
N THR A 648 28.07 6.55 18.12
CA THR A 648 27.85 5.11 18.30
C THR A 648 26.47 4.73 17.78
N TYR A 649 26.44 3.75 16.88
CA TYR A 649 25.26 3.13 16.33
C TYR A 649 25.02 1.77 16.98
N MET A 650 23.76 1.45 17.25
CA MET A 650 23.33 0.13 17.71
C MET A 650 23.01 -0.76 16.49
N VAL A 651 23.40 -2.03 16.53
CA VAL A 651 23.12 -3.01 15.48
C VAL A 651 22.52 -4.27 16.11
N HIS A 652 21.27 -4.54 15.76
CA HIS A 652 20.58 -5.78 16.07
C HIS A 652 20.73 -6.71 14.87
N PHE A 653 21.14 -7.95 15.12
CA PHE A 653 21.08 -9.02 14.12
C PHE A 653 19.78 -9.78 14.32
N LEU A 654 18.95 -9.81 13.28
CA LEU A 654 17.67 -10.52 13.27
C LEU A 654 17.77 -11.69 12.29
N THR A 655 16.99 -12.74 12.53
CA THR A 655 16.67 -13.78 11.54
C THR A 655 15.24 -13.61 11.08
N GLU A 656 14.92 -14.03 9.85
CA GLU A 656 13.54 -14.08 9.36
C GLU A 656 12.63 -14.86 10.32
N ARG A 657 11.47 -14.28 10.63
CA ARG A 657 10.43 -14.85 11.50
C ARG A 657 9.40 -15.59 10.65
N ILE A 658 9.04 -16.81 11.02
CA ILE A 658 7.91 -17.52 10.42
C ILE A 658 6.61 -17.11 11.11
N GLU A 659 5.82 -16.28 10.45
CA GLU A 659 4.42 -16.03 10.79
C GLU A 659 3.53 -17.00 9.99
N SER A 660 3.01 -18.04 10.66
CA SER A 660 2.14 -19.03 10.04
C SER A 660 0.68 -18.59 10.05
N ASN A 661 -0.14 -19.02 9.08
CA ASN A 661 -1.57 -18.67 9.01
C ASN A 661 -2.47 -19.91 8.92
N MET A 662 -3.41 -20.09 9.85
CA MET A 662 -4.31 -21.25 9.90
C MET A 662 -5.08 -21.57 8.59
N LYS A 663 -5.26 -20.59 7.71
CA LYS A 663 -5.85 -20.80 6.38
C LYS A 663 -5.08 -21.86 5.58
N ASP A 664 -3.77 -21.93 5.74
CA ASP A 664 -2.86 -22.80 4.98
C ASP A 664 -2.76 -24.23 5.55
N ALA A 665 -3.42 -24.51 6.68
CA ALA A 665 -3.51 -25.87 7.22
C ALA A 665 -4.20 -26.80 6.20
N SER A 666 -3.58 -27.94 5.90
CA SER A 666 -4.03 -28.87 4.86
C SER A 666 -4.48 -30.20 5.46
N ILE A 667 -5.47 -30.81 4.81
CA ILE A 667 -5.97 -32.15 5.11
C ILE A 667 -5.95 -32.92 3.78
N SER A 668 -5.36 -34.11 3.81
CA SER A 668 -5.15 -34.95 2.62
C SER A 668 -5.63 -36.38 2.89
N GLY A 669 -6.06 -37.11 1.84
CA GLY A 669 -6.57 -38.47 1.93
C GLY A 669 -8.09 -38.60 2.18
N ILE A 670 -8.76 -37.51 2.54
CA ILE A 670 -10.21 -37.31 2.45
C ILE A 670 -10.43 -35.88 1.94
N THR A 671 -11.31 -35.71 0.94
CA THR A 671 -11.60 -34.44 0.26
C THR A 671 -13.06 -34.02 0.42
N ALA A 672 -13.37 -32.75 0.13
CA ALA A 672 -14.70 -32.19 0.33
C ALA A 672 -15.74 -32.77 -0.64
N ASP A 673 -16.89 -33.17 -0.10
CA ASP A 673 -17.98 -33.88 -0.79
C ASP A 673 -17.59 -35.23 -1.43
N GLU A 674 -16.44 -35.80 -1.05
CA GLU A 674 -16.03 -37.14 -1.44
C GLU A 674 -17.03 -38.20 -0.93
N THR A 675 -17.19 -39.29 -1.69
CA THR A 675 -18.20 -40.33 -1.43
C THR A 675 -17.54 -41.69 -1.23
N PHE A 676 -17.70 -42.25 -0.03
CA PHE A 676 -17.14 -43.53 0.39
C PHE A 676 -18.22 -44.59 0.60
N ILE A 677 -17.85 -45.86 0.47
CA ILE A 677 -18.72 -47.01 0.74
C ILE A 677 -18.60 -47.39 2.23
N GLN A 678 -19.72 -47.73 2.88
CA GLN A 678 -19.81 -47.93 4.34
C GLN A 678 -18.81 -48.96 4.96
N ASN A 679 -18.19 -49.84 4.16
CA ASN A 679 -17.19 -50.81 4.65
C ASN A 679 -15.72 -50.36 4.45
N GLU A 680 -15.47 -49.18 3.87
CA GLU A 680 -14.13 -48.69 3.59
C GLU A 680 -13.41 -48.15 4.84
N MET A 681 -12.08 -48.15 4.79
CA MET A 681 -11.20 -47.61 5.83
C MET A 681 -10.28 -46.52 5.26
N PRO A 682 -10.81 -45.36 4.83
CA PRO A 682 -9.98 -44.27 4.35
C PRO A 682 -9.05 -43.75 5.47
N SER A 683 -7.89 -43.25 5.07
CA SER A 683 -6.93 -42.63 5.97
C SER A 683 -6.60 -41.22 5.52
N PHE A 684 -6.62 -40.27 6.47
CA PHE A 684 -6.31 -38.88 6.22
C PHE A 684 -5.08 -38.44 7.02
N THR A 685 -4.40 -37.39 6.54
CA THR A 685 -3.28 -36.74 7.22
C THR A 685 -3.52 -35.24 7.29
N ALA A 686 -3.36 -34.67 8.49
CA ALA A 686 -3.40 -33.24 8.75
C ALA A 686 -1.98 -32.65 8.76
N VAL A 687 -1.79 -31.48 8.17
CA VAL A 687 -0.52 -30.73 8.22
C VAL A 687 -0.85 -29.25 8.43
N GLY A 688 -0.49 -28.71 9.59
CA GLY A 688 -0.58 -27.27 9.83
C GLY A 688 0.66 -26.52 9.32
N PRO A 689 0.57 -25.20 9.08
CA PRO A 689 1.70 -24.40 8.64
C PRO A 689 2.67 -24.10 9.79
N GLY A 690 3.91 -23.74 9.45
CA GLY A 690 5.03 -23.61 10.40
C GLY A 690 5.58 -24.95 10.94
N MET A 691 5.05 -26.08 10.49
CA MET A 691 5.40 -27.43 10.99
C MET A 691 6.68 -28.02 10.38
N ASP A 692 7.27 -27.40 9.36
CA ASP A 692 8.56 -27.76 8.77
C ASP A 692 9.59 -26.66 9.08
N ASN A 693 10.54 -26.95 9.98
CA ASN A 693 11.51 -25.97 10.45
C ASN A 693 12.74 -26.66 11.07
N ASP A 694 13.72 -27.04 10.23
CA ASP A 694 14.99 -27.66 10.65
C ASP A 694 15.87 -26.75 11.54
N ASN A 695 15.60 -25.45 11.61
CA ASN A 695 16.28 -24.49 12.49
C ASN A 695 15.32 -23.35 12.91
N PRO A 696 14.48 -23.54 13.96
CA PRO A 696 13.52 -22.54 14.39
C PRO A 696 14.16 -21.36 15.12
N ALA A 697 13.62 -20.16 14.86
CA ALA A 697 14.02 -18.89 15.46
C ALA A 697 13.08 -18.48 16.62
N ILE A 698 13.58 -17.67 17.55
CA ILE A 698 12.78 -17.16 18.67
C ILE A 698 11.67 -16.26 18.12
N GLY A 699 10.43 -16.57 18.47
CA GLY A 699 9.23 -15.91 17.96
C GLY A 699 8.61 -16.58 16.74
N ASP A 700 9.21 -17.61 16.14
CA ASP A 700 8.56 -18.40 15.06
C ASP A 700 7.23 -18.99 15.55
N GLU A 701 6.23 -19.03 14.68
CA GLU A 701 4.91 -19.58 14.98
C GLU A 701 4.53 -20.74 14.07
N ARG A 702 3.76 -21.68 14.62
CA ARG A 702 3.16 -22.80 13.89
C ARG A 702 1.80 -23.16 14.46
N TYR A 703 1.01 -23.88 13.66
CA TYR A 703 -0.18 -24.56 14.15
C TYR A 703 0.01 -26.06 14.05
N ARG A 704 -0.06 -26.76 15.18
CA ARG A 704 0.10 -28.22 15.24
C ARG A 704 -1.26 -28.91 15.27
N PRO A 705 -1.50 -29.98 14.50
CA PRO A 705 -2.68 -30.83 14.68
C PRO A 705 -2.68 -31.46 16.08
N VAL A 706 -3.79 -31.32 16.81
CA VAL A 706 -3.96 -31.83 18.18
C VAL A 706 -4.93 -32.99 18.24
N SER A 707 -6.10 -32.87 17.60
CA SER A 707 -7.14 -33.90 17.65
C SER A 707 -8.08 -33.85 16.45
N TRP A 708 -8.91 -34.89 16.31
CA TRP A 708 -9.94 -34.96 15.29
C TRP A 708 -11.23 -35.59 15.82
N LYS A 709 -12.38 -35.22 15.23
CA LYS A 709 -13.70 -35.78 15.54
C LYS A 709 -14.64 -35.85 14.32
N ILE A 710 -15.46 -36.89 14.27
CA ILE A 710 -16.71 -36.99 13.51
C ILE A 710 -17.82 -37.28 14.53
N ASP A 711 -18.94 -36.59 14.42
CA ASP A 711 -20.11 -36.79 15.28
C ASP A 711 -21.34 -37.20 14.44
N ASP A 712 -21.89 -38.35 14.80
CA ASP A 712 -23.07 -39.00 14.22
C ASP A 712 -23.80 -39.79 15.33
N GLY A 713 -23.81 -39.26 16.56
CA GLY A 713 -24.34 -39.94 17.75
C GLY A 713 -23.44 -41.08 18.30
N ASN A 714 -22.62 -41.70 17.45
CA ASN A 714 -21.41 -42.41 17.84
C ASN A 714 -20.19 -41.54 17.50
N VAL A 715 -19.53 -40.96 18.50
CA VAL A 715 -18.34 -40.12 18.26
C VAL A 715 -17.15 -40.99 17.86
N LEU A 716 -16.62 -40.77 16.65
CA LEU A 716 -15.29 -41.22 16.26
C LEU A 716 -14.30 -40.09 16.44
N SER A 717 -13.24 -40.30 17.22
CA SER A 717 -12.24 -39.27 17.49
C SER A 717 -10.86 -39.85 17.81
N GLY A 718 -9.85 -38.99 17.72
CA GLY A 718 -8.47 -39.31 18.06
C GLY A 718 -7.68 -38.07 18.47
N MET A 719 -6.50 -38.27 19.07
CA MET A 719 -5.57 -37.22 19.45
C MET A 719 -4.16 -37.57 18.97
N TRP A 720 -3.36 -36.56 18.63
CA TRP A 720 -1.95 -36.71 18.28
C TRP A 720 -1.05 -35.94 19.25
N ASN A 721 0.00 -36.62 19.71
CA ASN A 721 1.08 -36.05 20.52
C ASN A 721 2.38 -35.82 19.73
N ALA A 722 2.50 -36.39 18.52
CA ALA A 722 3.64 -36.25 17.63
C ALA A 722 3.25 -36.52 16.17
N ALA A 723 4.12 -36.14 15.24
CA ALA A 723 4.00 -36.51 13.83
C ALA A 723 4.31 -38.02 13.60
N PRO A 724 3.79 -38.65 12.53
CA PRO A 724 2.89 -38.09 11.52
C PRO A 724 1.43 -38.00 12.02
N PHE A 725 0.77 -36.89 11.71
CA PHE A 725 -0.61 -36.60 12.12
C PHE A 725 -1.62 -37.27 11.18
N THR A 726 -1.51 -38.60 11.08
CA THR A 726 -2.32 -39.46 10.22
C THR A 726 -3.34 -40.24 11.07
N SER A 727 -4.51 -40.56 10.51
CA SER A 727 -5.48 -41.47 11.14
C SER A 727 -6.35 -42.18 10.10
N GLY A 728 -6.73 -43.42 10.41
CA GLY A 728 -7.71 -44.18 9.63
C GLY A 728 -9.09 -44.10 10.25
N ILE A 729 -10.14 -44.05 9.42
CA ILE A 729 -11.54 -43.95 9.84
C ILE A 729 -12.24 -45.27 9.50
N ASP A 730 -12.88 -45.90 10.47
CA ASP A 730 -13.69 -47.10 10.26
C ASP A 730 -15.15 -46.70 9.99
N LEU A 731 -15.50 -46.58 8.71
CA LEU A 731 -16.82 -46.09 8.27
C LEU A 731 -17.96 -47.03 8.66
N SER A 732 -17.68 -48.29 9.00
CA SER A 732 -18.70 -49.26 9.43
C SER A 732 -19.38 -48.89 10.75
N LYS A 733 -18.81 -47.91 11.48
CA LYS A 733 -19.36 -47.36 12.73
C LYS A 733 -20.26 -46.13 12.53
N LEU A 734 -20.34 -45.59 11.32
CA LEU A 734 -21.12 -44.39 10.96
C LEU A 734 -22.38 -44.75 10.16
N SER A 735 -23.37 -43.86 10.21
CA SER A 735 -24.62 -43.97 9.46
C SER A 735 -24.46 -43.57 7.98
N LEU A 736 -25.48 -43.84 7.17
CA LEU A 736 -25.52 -43.48 5.76
C LEU A 736 -26.00 -42.03 5.59
N GLY A 737 -25.23 -41.20 4.88
CA GLY A 737 -25.54 -39.78 4.72
C GLY A 737 -24.30 -38.91 4.64
N LYS A 738 -24.47 -37.60 4.88
CA LYS A 738 -23.38 -36.62 4.95
C LYS A 738 -22.80 -36.56 6.37
N HIS A 739 -21.48 -36.49 6.44
CA HIS A 739 -20.67 -36.40 7.66
C HIS A 739 -19.68 -35.25 7.56
N ILE A 740 -19.14 -34.82 8.70
CA ILE A 740 -18.10 -33.78 8.77
C ILE A 740 -16.94 -34.29 9.63
N LEU A 741 -15.76 -34.39 9.03
CA LEU A 741 -14.50 -34.55 9.75
C LEU A 741 -14.03 -33.17 10.23
N ASN A 742 -13.78 -33.04 11.53
CA ASN A 742 -13.31 -31.81 12.16
C ASN A 742 -11.92 -32.06 12.72
N ILE A 743 -10.93 -31.23 12.37
CA ILE A 743 -9.56 -31.30 12.85
C ILE A 743 -9.26 -30.08 13.71
N GLN A 744 -8.93 -30.29 14.98
CA GLN A 744 -8.50 -29.24 15.90
C GLN A 744 -6.98 -29.06 15.82
N TYR A 745 -6.56 -27.81 15.65
CA TYR A 745 -5.18 -27.37 15.77
C TYR A 745 -4.99 -26.59 17.08
N GLY A 746 -3.74 -26.42 17.48
CA GLY A 746 -3.31 -25.52 18.56
C GLY A 746 -2.12 -24.68 18.10
N TRP A 747 -2.05 -23.45 18.58
CA TRP A 747 -1.02 -22.47 18.23
C TRP A 747 0.21 -22.64 19.15
N GLU A 748 1.38 -22.81 18.54
CA GLU A 748 2.65 -22.97 19.24
C GLU A 748 3.67 -21.94 18.72
N GLN A 749 4.37 -21.27 19.63
CA GLN A 749 5.44 -20.31 19.31
C GLN A 749 6.77 -20.81 19.87
N PHE A 750 7.86 -20.68 19.12
CA PHE A 750 9.20 -21.07 19.57
C PHE A 750 9.82 -19.99 20.45
N GLY A 751 10.24 -20.34 21.67
CA GLY A 751 10.74 -19.38 22.64
C GLY A 751 11.65 -20.02 23.68
N GLU A 752 12.11 -19.21 24.64
CA GLU A 752 12.81 -19.75 25.81
C GLU A 752 11.81 -20.40 26.77
N ILE A 753 12.14 -21.60 27.25
CA ILE A 753 11.36 -22.31 28.25
C ILE A 753 11.58 -21.62 29.60
N LEU A 754 10.51 -21.14 30.23
CA LEU A 754 10.55 -20.48 31.54
C LEU A 754 10.01 -21.41 32.63
N GLU A 755 10.82 -21.75 33.64
CA GLU A 755 10.34 -22.44 34.83
C GLU A 755 10.01 -21.42 35.93
N ASN A 756 8.74 -21.38 36.36
CA ASN A 756 8.22 -20.45 37.38
C ASN A 756 8.42 -18.95 37.04
N GLY A 757 8.70 -18.61 35.77
CA GLY A 757 9.01 -17.26 35.31
C GLY A 757 10.51 -16.91 35.28
N GLU A 758 11.39 -17.85 35.62
CA GLU A 758 12.84 -17.71 35.46
C GLU A 758 13.33 -18.41 34.18
N SER A 759 14.36 -17.82 33.55
CA SER A 759 15.05 -18.33 32.35
C SER A 759 15.75 -19.66 32.64
N THR A 760 15.55 -20.66 31.78
CA THR A 760 16.23 -21.97 31.88
C THR A 760 17.46 -22.08 30.98
N GLY A 761 17.57 -21.23 29.94
CA GLY A 761 18.53 -21.37 28.86
C GLY A 761 18.19 -22.47 27.83
N GLU A 762 17.08 -23.19 27.99
CA GLU A 762 16.57 -24.15 27.00
C GLU A 762 15.48 -23.50 26.13
N TYR A 763 15.45 -23.87 24.84
CA TYR A 763 14.53 -23.30 23.85
C TYR A 763 13.62 -24.38 23.26
N GLY A 764 12.34 -24.06 23.07
CA GLY A 764 11.34 -25.02 22.61
C GLY A 764 10.06 -24.37 22.09
N TRP A 765 9.22 -25.18 21.45
CA TRP A 765 7.87 -24.78 21.03
C TRP A 765 6.93 -24.81 22.23
N MET A 766 6.33 -23.66 22.55
CA MET A 766 5.40 -23.46 23.66
C MET A 766 3.98 -23.27 23.13
N SER A 767 2.99 -23.96 23.72
CA SER A 767 1.57 -23.71 23.44
C SER A 767 1.19 -22.33 23.96
N LEU A 768 0.62 -21.48 23.11
CA LEU A 768 0.10 -20.16 23.52
C LEU A 768 -1.37 -20.24 23.95
N ASP A 769 -2.13 -21.18 23.40
CA ASP A 769 -3.50 -21.47 23.83
C ASP A 769 -3.51 -22.31 25.13
N SER A 770 -4.22 -21.86 26.17
CA SER A 770 -4.59 -22.70 27.33
C SER A 770 -5.84 -23.55 27.06
N ASP A 771 -6.77 -22.98 26.30
CA ASP A 771 -8.04 -23.55 25.90
C ASP A 771 -8.16 -23.38 24.38
N LEU A 772 -8.15 -24.48 23.63
CA LEU A 772 -8.11 -24.46 22.17
C LEU A 772 -9.43 -23.88 21.60
N PRO A 773 -9.42 -22.72 20.91
CA PRO A 773 -10.65 -22.10 20.44
C PRO A 773 -11.22 -22.79 19.19
N GLU A 774 -12.52 -22.62 18.96
CA GLU A 774 -13.24 -23.21 17.82
C GLU A 774 -12.74 -22.67 16.47
N GLU A 775 -12.13 -21.48 16.45
CA GLU A 775 -11.51 -20.87 15.27
C GLU A 775 -10.30 -21.66 14.74
N LEU A 776 -9.68 -22.52 15.57
CA LEU A 776 -8.61 -23.43 15.15
C LEU A 776 -9.13 -24.79 14.65
N ILE A 777 -10.41 -24.90 14.27
CA ILE A 777 -11.00 -26.10 13.68
C ILE A 777 -11.07 -25.98 12.15
N LYS A 778 -10.46 -26.92 11.43
CA LYS A 778 -10.66 -27.08 9.98
C LYS A 778 -11.55 -28.29 9.68
N THR A 779 -12.54 -28.11 8.81
CA THR A 779 -13.59 -29.11 8.54
C THR A 779 -13.54 -29.65 7.11
N VAL A 780 -13.92 -30.91 6.92
CA VAL A 780 -14.06 -31.57 5.62
C VAL A 780 -15.38 -32.34 5.58
N PRO A 781 -16.36 -31.95 4.75
CA PRO A 781 -17.60 -32.70 4.56
C PRO A 781 -17.36 -33.90 3.63
N PHE A 782 -17.99 -35.04 3.89
CA PHE A 782 -17.97 -36.22 3.01
C PHE A 782 -19.29 -36.99 3.11
N THR A 783 -19.51 -37.97 2.22
CA THR A 783 -20.74 -38.76 2.14
C THR A 783 -20.45 -40.25 2.26
N ILE A 784 -21.26 -41.00 3.01
CA ILE A 784 -21.21 -42.47 3.09
C ILE A 784 -22.43 -43.06 2.37
N VAL A 785 -22.18 -43.96 1.41
CA VAL A 785 -23.19 -44.72 0.66
C VAL A 785 -23.20 -46.21 1.03
N PRO A 786 -24.35 -46.90 0.91
CA PRO A 786 -24.44 -48.33 1.21
C PRO A 786 -23.65 -49.17 0.22
N VAL A 787 -23.15 -50.32 0.70
CA VAL A 787 -22.54 -51.36 -0.13
C VAL A 787 -23.55 -51.89 -1.15
N VAL A 788 -23.21 -51.81 -2.44
CA VAL A 788 -24.03 -52.41 -3.50
C VAL A 788 -23.72 -53.90 -3.61
N THR A 789 -24.75 -54.73 -3.47
CA THR A 789 -24.62 -56.20 -3.52
C THR A 789 -25.60 -56.81 -4.51
N TYR A 790 -25.20 -57.93 -5.10
CA TYR A 790 -25.90 -58.65 -6.14
C TYR A 790 -26.17 -60.10 -5.73
N THR A 791 -27.20 -60.71 -6.30
CA THR A 791 -27.69 -62.03 -5.90
C THR A 791 -27.27 -63.12 -6.88
N LEU A 792 -26.46 -64.07 -6.41
CA LEU A 792 -26.18 -65.32 -7.10
C LEU A 792 -27.24 -66.37 -6.73
N THR A 793 -27.97 -66.88 -7.73
CA THR A 793 -29.01 -67.90 -7.57
C THR A 793 -28.67 -69.19 -8.32
N PHE A 794 -29.21 -70.31 -7.85
CA PHE A 794 -28.90 -71.65 -8.36
C PHE A 794 -30.16 -72.36 -8.83
N ASP A 795 -30.34 -72.48 -10.15
CA ASP A 795 -31.41 -73.28 -10.77
C ASP A 795 -30.91 -74.72 -10.97
N THR A 796 -31.49 -75.67 -10.26
CA THR A 796 -31.07 -77.08 -10.31
C THR A 796 -31.63 -77.87 -11.49
N ASP A 797 -32.50 -77.31 -12.33
CA ASP A 797 -33.30 -78.08 -13.32
C ASP A 797 -33.93 -79.32 -12.65
N GLY A 798 -34.60 -79.12 -11.51
CA GLY A 798 -35.26 -80.20 -10.76
C GLY A 798 -34.34 -81.24 -10.12
N GLY A 799 -33.06 -80.92 -9.89
CA GLY A 799 -32.20 -81.65 -8.96
C GLY A 799 -32.36 -81.17 -7.51
N THR A 800 -31.96 -81.98 -6.52
CA THR A 800 -32.02 -81.61 -5.09
C THR A 800 -30.72 -81.98 -4.33
N PRO A 801 -30.36 -81.26 -3.25
CA PRO A 801 -30.98 -80.02 -2.77
C PRO A 801 -30.74 -78.85 -3.74
N VAL A 802 -31.56 -77.81 -3.63
CA VAL A 802 -31.28 -76.50 -4.25
C VAL A 802 -30.36 -75.73 -3.31
N PRO A 803 -29.18 -75.25 -3.74
CA PRO A 803 -28.36 -74.38 -2.91
C PRO A 803 -29.08 -73.07 -2.60
N SER A 804 -28.85 -72.53 -1.39
CA SER A 804 -29.28 -71.18 -1.05
C SER A 804 -28.68 -70.15 -2.01
N ALA A 805 -29.45 -69.11 -2.33
CA ALA A 805 -28.91 -67.92 -2.98
C ALA A 805 -27.84 -67.27 -2.10
N GLN A 806 -26.90 -66.56 -2.72
CA GLN A 806 -25.81 -65.85 -2.05
C GLN A 806 -25.84 -64.39 -2.47
N THR A 807 -25.82 -63.48 -1.52
CA THR A 807 -25.70 -62.04 -1.76
C THR A 807 -24.23 -61.65 -1.62
N LEU A 808 -23.67 -61.02 -2.66
CA LEU A 808 -22.24 -60.83 -2.85
C LEU A 808 -21.95 -59.44 -3.44
N GLU A 809 -20.85 -58.82 -3.03
CA GLU A 809 -20.29 -57.64 -3.69
C GLU A 809 -19.75 -57.99 -5.09
N ALA A 810 -19.64 -57.01 -5.99
CA ALA A 810 -18.99 -57.23 -7.29
C ALA A 810 -17.52 -57.67 -7.10
N GLY A 811 -17.05 -58.58 -7.95
CA GLY A 811 -15.74 -59.22 -7.84
C GLY A 811 -15.64 -60.34 -6.79
N ALA A 812 -16.53 -60.38 -5.78
CA ALA A 812 -16.47 -61.38 -4.72
C ALA A 812 -16.68 -62.82 -5.22
N LYS A 813 -16.07 -63.79 -4.54
CA LYS A 813 -16.21 -65.22 -4.86
C LYS A 813 -17.32 -65.88 -4.03
N PRO A 814 -18.17 -66.72 -4.64
CA PRO A 814 -19.23 -67.42 -3.92
C PRO A 814 -18.67 -68.54 -3.04
N ALA A 815 -19.35 -68.78 -1.92
CA ALA A 815 -19.12 -69.96 -1.09
C ALA A 815 -19.45 -71.25 -1.86
N THR A 816 -18.66 -72.30 -1.63
CA THR A 816 -18.80 -73.59 -2.32
C THR A 816 -20.13 -74.27 -1.96
N VAL A 817 -20.99 -74.49 -2.96
CA VAL A 817 -22.27 -75.20 -2.78
C VAL A 817 -22.11 -76.71 -3.02
N SER A 818 -22.92 -77.52 -2.33
CA SER A 818 -23.02 -78.95 -2.59
C SER A 818 -23.63 -79.22 -3.97
N ASN A 819 -23.01 -80.10 -4.76
CA ASN A 819 -23.55 -80.50 -6.06
C ASN A 819 -24.94 -81.16 -5.90
N PRO A 820 -25.97 -80.72 -6.65
CA PRO A 820 -27.30 -81.34 -6.59
C PRO A 820 -27.30 -82.75 -7.18
N ALA A 821 -28.34 -83.53 -6.89
CA ALA A 821 -28.58 -84.86 -7.46
C ALA A 821 -29.93 -84.91 -8.21
N LYS A 822 -29.93 -85.43 -9.44
CA LYS A 822 -31.12 -85.69 -10.26
C LYS A 822 -31.18 -87.18 -10.62
N LYS A 823 -32.28 -87.85 -10.28
CA LYS A 823 -32.42 -89.31 -10.37
C LYS A 823 -32.26 -89.81 -11.81
N GLY A 824 -31.28 -90.67 -12.06
CA GLY A 824 -30.96 -91.19 -13.41
C GLY A 824 -29.95 -90.36 -14.20
N TYR A 825 -29.41 -89.28 -13.61
CA TYR A 825 -28.46 -88.38 -14.26
C TYR A 825 -27.18 -88.20 -13.42
N SER A 826 -26.10 -87.79 -14.09
CA SER A 826 -24.86 -87.23 -13.53
C SER A 826 -24.93 -85.71 -13.61
N PHE A 827 -24.43 -85.02 -12.58
CA PHE A 827 -24.27 -83.58 -12.60
C PHE A 827 -23.03 -83.21 -13.43
N SER A 828 -23.22 -82.46 -14.52
CA SER A 828 -22.16 -82.07 -15.46
C SER A 828 -21.48 -80.75 -15.09
N GLY A 829 -22.04 -80.01 -14.13
CA GLY A 829 -21.57 -78.70 -13.67
C GLY A 829 -22.64 -77.62 -13.71
N TRP A 830 -22.30 -76.46 -13.17
CA TRP A 830 -23.07 -75.21 -13.29
C TRP A 830 -22.73 -74.52 -14.62
N TYR A 831 -23.69 -73.80 -15.19
CA TYR A 831 -23.57 -73.07 -16.44
C TYR A 831 -24.19 -71.67 -16.30
N ASN A 832 -23.55 -70.67 -16.90
CA ASN A 832 -24.20 -69.40 -17.22
C ASN A 832 -24.50 -69.42 -18.73
N ASP A 833 -25.79 -69.44 -19.07
CA ASP A 833 -26.35 -69.79 -20.38
C ASP A 833 -25.68 -71.02 -21.06
N THR A 834 -24.67 -70.79 -21.92
CA THR A 834 -23.96 -71.84 -22.65
C THR A 834 -22.58 -72.16 -22.09
N ALA A 835 -21.98 -71.26 -21.31
CA ALA A 835 -20.64 -71.41 -20.75
C ALA A 835 -20.66 -72.21 -19.45
N LYS A 836 -19.75 -73.18 -19.30
CA LYS A 836 -19.59 -73.95 -18.06
C LYS A 836 -18.85 -73.08 -17.03
N VAL A 837 -19.43 -72.94 -15.85
CA VAL A 837 -18.87 -72.15 -14.74
C VAL A 837 -18.27 -73.09 -13.70
N ASN A 838 -17.03 -72.81 -13.28
CA ASN A 838 -16.43 -73.38 -12.09
C ASN A 838 -16.51 -72.36 -10.95
N LEU A 839 -17.13 -72.73 -9.83
CA LEU A 839 -17.41 -71.78 -8.74
C LEU A 839 -16.16 -71.30 -7.99
N SER A 840 -15.05 -72.05 -8.03
CA SER A 840 -13.77 -71.59 -7.49
C SER A 840 -13.14 -70.46 -8.31
N ASP A 841 -13.53 -70.33 -9.58
CA ASP A 841 -12.98 -69.39 -10.56
C ASP A 841 -13.99 -68.28 -10.92
N PHE A 842 -15.22 -68.35 -10.39
CA PHE A 842 -16.27 -67.37 -10.61
C PHE A 842 -16.13 -66.18 -9.67
N THR A 843 -16.30 -64.98 -10.22
CA THR A 843 -16.38 -63.70 -9.51
C THR A 843 -17.72 -63.05 -9.84
N MET A 844 -18.41 -62.50 -8.85
CA MET A 844 -19.74 -61.91 -9.05
C MET A 844 -19.66 -60.67 -9.96
N PRO A 845 -20.50 -60.52 -11.00
CA PRO A 845 -20.58 -59.30 -11.80
C PRO A 845 -21.53 -58.27 -11.16
N GLU A 846 -21.60 -57.08 -11.75
CA GLU A 846 -22.47 -55.96 -11.32
C GLU A 846 -23.96 -56.16 -11.69
N HIS A 847 -24.47 -57.39 -11.57
CA HIS A 847 -25.88 -57.74 -11.75
C HIS A 847 -26.18 -59.12 -11.14
N ASP A 848 -27.46 -59.39 -10.83
CA ASP A 848 -27.92 -60.71 -10.38
C ASP A 848 -27.64 -61.82 -11.41
N VAL A 849 -27.20 -62.99 -10.95
CA VAL A 849 -26.81 -64.13 -11.81
C VAL A 849 -27.61 -65.38 -11.47
N VAL A 850 -28.03 -66.13 -12.50
CA VAL A 850 -28.71 -67.42 -12.36
C VAL A 850 -27.83 -68.53 -12.95
N LEU A 851 -27.18 -69.33 -12.10
CA LEU A 851 -26.41 -70.49 -12.54
C LEU A 851 -27.31 -71.72 -12.67
N LYS A 852 -27.32 -72.32 -13.85
CA LYS A 852 -28.18 -73.46 -14.20
C LYS A 852 -27.40 -74.77 -14.17
N ALA A 853 -27.96 -75.79 -13.52
CA ALA A 853 -27.38 -77.13 -13.46
C ALA A 853 -27.57 -77.87 -14.79
N LYS A 854 -26.51 -78.51 -15.31
CA LYS A 854 -26.58 -79.35 -16.50
C LYS A 854 -26.39 -80.83 -16.15
N TRP A 855 -27.07 -81.70 -16.91
CA TRP A 855 -27.25 -83.10 -16.55
C TRP A 855 -26.97 -84.06 -17.71
N GLU A 856 -26.11 -85.04 -17.49
CA GLU A 856 -25.87 -86.15 -18.41
C GLU A 856 -26.62 -87.41 -17.97
N LYS A 857 -27.31 -88.08 -18.89
CA LYS A 857 -28.10 -89.28 -18.58
C LYS A 857 -27.18 -90.47 -18.29
N LYS A 858 -27.28 -91.06 -17.09
CA LYS A 858 -26.43 -92.21 -16.71
C LYS A 858 -26.75 -93.43 -17.59
N PRO A 859 -25.75 -94.15 -18.11
CA PRO A 859 -25.98 -95.40 -18.83
C PRO A 859 -26.60 -96.43 -17.89
N ALA A 860 -27.58 -97.19 -18.39
CA ALA A 860 -28.29 -98.17 -17.58
C ALA A 860 -27.45 -99.43 -17.36
N THR A 861 -27.22 -99.78 -16.10
CA THR A 861 -26.45 -100.96 -15.68
C THR A 861 -27.34 -101.85 -14.77
N PRO A 862 -27.23 -103.20 -14.81
CA PRO A 862 -28.16 -104.11 -14.11
C PRO A 862 -28.16 -104.02 -12.56
N SER A 863 -29.12 -104.70 -11.94
CA SER A 863 -29.55 -104.54 -10.55
C SER A 863 -28.98 -105.57 -9.56
N GLN A 864 -29.25 -105.32 -8.25
CA GLN A 864 -29.12 -106.19 -7.05
C GLN A 864 -27.87 -105.98 -6.14
N PRO A 865 -27.91 -106.35 -4.82
CA PRO A 865 -28.97 -106.05 -3.84
C PRO A 865 -28.52 -105.78 -2.37
N THR A 866 -29.07 -104.74 -1.71
CA THR A 866 -29.25 -104.64 -0.20
C THR A 866 -27.96 -104.63 0.68
N LYS A 867 -27.92 -104.44 2.02
CA LYS A 867 -28.90 -104.15 3.12
C LYS A 867 -28.26 -103.15 4.18
N PRO A 868 -28.65 -102.96 5.49
CA PRO A 868 -28.86 -101.59 6.04
C PRO A 868 -28.20 -101.28 7.43
N SER A 869 -28.76 -100.28 8.15
CA SER A 869 -28.85 -100.12 9.64
C SER A 869 -27.62 -99.62 10.43
N GLN A 870 -27.69 -98.89 11.56
CA GLN A 870 -28.81 -98.23 12.32
C GLN A 870 -28.28 -97.05 13.23
N PRO A 871 -29.02 -96.38 14.17
CA PRO A 871 -28.84 -94.94 14.45
C PRO A 871 -28.80 -94.47 15.94
N GLY A 872 -28.83 -93.14 16.17
CA GLY A 872 -29.33 -92.48 17.40
C GLY A 872 -28.24 -91.94 18.36
N LYS A 873 -28.53 -91.14 19.39
CA LYS A 873 -29.71 -90.30 19.77
C LYS A 873 -29.24 -89.26 20.88
N PRO A 874 -30.06 -88.49 21.66
CA PRO A 874 -30.10 -87.02 21.53
C PRO A 874 -30.02 -86.18 22.86
N ASP A 875 -30.28 -84.86 22.79
CA ASP A 875 -30.98 -83.99 23.80
C ASP A 875 -30.32 -83.76 25.22
N VAL A 876 -30.58 -82.71 26.04
CA VAL A 876 -31.43 -81.48 25.99
C VAL A 876 -31.06 -80.45 27.11
N SER A 877 -31.23 -79.13 26.84
CA SER A 877 -31.52 -77.94 27.74
C SER A 877 -30.82 -77.75 29.14
N SER A 878 -31.03 -76.73 30.00
CA SER A 878 -31.80 -75.45 30.03
C SER A 878 -31.30 -74.48 31.16
N THR A 879 -31.70 -73.20 31.05
CA THR A 879 -31.77 -72.00 31.96
C THR A 879 -31.99 -72.18 33.49
N VAL A 880 -32.09 -71.20 34.43
CA VAL A 880 -32.65 -69.80 34.50
C VAL A 880 -32.15 -69.02 35.77
N GLN A 881 -32.37 -67.68 35.90
CA GLN A 881 -32.77 -66.86 37.11
C GLN A 881 -31.99 -65.53 37.41
N THR A 882 -32.47 -64.74 38.40
CA THR A 882 -32.27 -63.28 38.69
C THR A 882 -32.45 -62.99 40.20
N GLY A 883 -32.17 -61.81 40.82
CA GLY A 883 -31.68 -60.48 40.37
C GLY A 883 -31.79 -59.39 41.49
N ASP A 884 -31.46 -58.12 41.15
CA ASP A 884 -31.64 -56.81 41.84
C ASP A 884 -31.10 -56.46 43.27
N SER A 885 -30.39 -55.31 43.30
CA SER A 885 -30.15 -54.32 44.40
C SER A 885 -28.96 -54.46 45.40
N SER A 886 -28.57 -53.33 46.04
CA SER A 886 -27.22 -52.92 46.56
C SER A 886 -27.15 -52.75 48.12
N PRO A 887 -26.16 -52.12 48.84
CA PRO A 887 -24.91 -51.36 48.50
C PRO A 887 -23.65 -51.51 49.48
N VAL A 888 -22.72 -50.50 49.50
CA VAL A 888 -21.71 -50.05 50.54
C VAL A 888 -20.16 -50.38 50.38
N TRP A 889 -19.30 -49.46 50.91
CA TRP A 889 -17.80 -49.26 50.93
C TRP A 889 -17.01 -50.03 52.04
N PRO A 890 -15.62 -50.15 52.15
CA PRO A 890 -14.61 -49.02 52.30
C PRO A 890 -13.03 -49.19 52.10
N PHE A 891 -12.27 -48.06 52.12
CA PHE A 891 -10.91 -47.72 52.71
C PHE A 891 -9.47 -48.31 52.35
N TRP A 892 -8.55 -47.40 51.89
CA TRP A 892 -7.14 -47.03 52.32
C TRP A 892 -5.80 -47.88 52.24
N VAL A 893 -4.82 -47.36 51.46
CA VAL A 893 -3.37 -46.94 51.73
C VAL A 893 -2.11 -47.88 51.92
N ALA A 894 -1.21 -47.83 50.91
CA ALA A 894 0.26 -47.56 50.75
C ALA A 894 1.50 -48.07 51.59
N LEU A 895 2.57 -48.42 50.81
CA LEU A 895 4.03 -48.05 50.85
C LEU A 895 5.18 -48.90 51.51
N THR A 896 6.31 -49.02 50.76
CA THR A 896 7.73 -49.41 51.13
C THR A 896 8.10 -50.89 51.45
N SER A 897 9.33 -51.43 51.27
CA SER A 897 10.48 -51.17 50.33
C SER A 897 11.66 -52.22 50.47
N LEU A 898 12.61 -52.23 49.50
CA LEU A 898 14.07 -52.60 49.55
C LEU A 898 14.69 -54.02 49.29
N PHE A 899 15.66 -54.00 48.34
CA PHE A 899 17.05 -54.60 48.28
C PHE A 899 17.43 -56.05 47.86
N GLY A 900 18.42 -56.13 46.93
CA GLY A 900 19.47 -57.16 46.83
C GLY A 900 19.80 -57.71 45.41
N ILE A 901 21.03 -58.15 45.09
CA ILE A 901 22.24 -57.41 44.61
C ILE A 901 23.23 -58.40 43.94
N GLY A 902 24.01 -57.98 42.90
CA GLY A 902 25.23 -58.68 42.41
C GLY A 902 25.30 -58.83 40.86
N LEU A 903 26.12 -58.08 40.10
CA LEU A 903 27.60 -58.14 39.92
C LEU A 903 28.07 -59.38 39.13
N MET A 904 28.96 -59.31 38.12
CA MET A 904 29.85 -58.26 37.58
C MET A 904 30.06 -58.54 36.05
N ILE A 905 30.86 -57.93 35.15
CA ILE A 905 32.03 -57.00 35.02
C ILE A 905 32.05 -56.60 33.49
N SER A 906 32.74 -55.64 32.82
CA SER A 906 33.63 -54.46 32.99
C SER A 906 33.85 -53.85 31.55
N PHE A 907 34.45 -52.68 31.23
CA PHE A 907 34.91 -51.47 31.93
C PHE A 907 35.25 -50.36 30.88
N ARG A 908 34.85 -49.08 31.08
CA ARG A 908 35.50 -47.83 30.55
C ARG A 908 35.42 -47.57 29.01
N LYS A 909 35.47 -46.33 28.48
CA LYS A 909 35.41 -44.90 28.93
C LYS A 909 35.25 -44.03 27.64
N ARG A 910 34.81 -42.76 27.62
CA ARG A 910 34.25 -41.81 28.61
C ARG A 910 33.46 -40.72 27.85
N GLN A 911 32.57 -40.02 28.57
CA GLN A 911 31.95 -38.70 28.30
C GLN A 911 32.87 -37.65 27.62
N SER A 912 32.33 -36.57 27.05
CA SER A 912 30.90 -36.14 27.03
C SER A 912 30.13 -36.68 25.84
#